data_AF-A0A7W9IGA0-F1
#
_entry.id   AF-A0A7W9IGA0-F1
#
_cell.length_a   1.000
_cell.length_b   1.000
_cell.length_c   1.000
_cell.angle_alpha   90.00
_cell.angle_beta   90.00
_cell.angle_gamma   90.00
#
_symmetry.space_group_name_H-M   'P 1'
#
loop_
_entity.id
_entity.type
_entity.pdbx_description
1 polymer ?
#
loop_
_entity_poly.entity_id
_entity_poly.type
_entity_poly.pdbx_seq_one_letter_code
_entity_poly.pdbx_strand_id
1 'polypeptide(L)'
;MTERNGRVTRPGGSMTRPGGRAARPDGSVIRNGRAARARWAARASLAALLALLTAFCGLTAVLGTGTASAASVARALPSGVVVVGLPGLEWSDLDPARTPNLWRLVAEGGAASMSTRAVPLPERGVTCPVAGWLTVSAGQRAGAPGAGCTAPRAPEPVPGGGVRVPDWAELTAFNAATDYRPVLGQVGQLAADAGVAVAAIGPGAALGAADKSGNVAKYAASVEELGDPVPYRLIMLEAGDLTRAWLGGDTAAGRTTGPTAGPAPGTTPSPATGATTGPTAGDVPPAMTERTRRDAVVRADRTVGTLLGRLPSRPAGTTVLVAGLADTSTTPHLHVAIAHGPSAGGEPYPRGRLTATSTRQDGLVTNTDLTATVVGLLGLAVPKGVVGRAWEGGGPVSGPVSARVAELADDDLANQVLREVRGPFFAVFVAVQILFYLLAAVAIRRGWGGSRALTAVQVVAVVSGAVAVSTFLAQLVPWWSLPVPMAGVIVTILGIACAIAALAFAGPWRAHPLGPLTAVAAITSVALLADVMTGSALQVNAVTGYEPIIGGRFYGFSNIAFAVFSAGTILALAGVAQWLLSRGRRALALAVCAVYGGFAVFADGWPAWGADFGGVPAFLVGVAVLLILLSGSRVSPVKLGLVGLAGGLLIGAIAVADWLRPADRRTHLGVFVQQVLDGEAWTVVGRKFRAMIGVTVGNWSLSLLSLVALAFLFLVLNRPSRWGAPALGRAYALAPALRAGLLGALACALIGFLMNDSGIAIPAMALTVAVPLTLAACVRVLQLSPPTTAERPSTPAASTAPPSP
;
A
#
# COMPACT_ATOMS: atom_id res chain seq x y z
N MET A 1 -18.05 40.70 95.43
CA MET A 1 -19.27 41.44 95.83
C MET A 1 -20.32 41.28 94.74
N THR A 2 -21.47 40.70 95.10
CA THR A 2 -22.81 40.65 94.42
C THR A 2 -22.87 40.11 92.97
N GLU A 3 -23.22 38.84 92.69
CA GLU A 3 -24.55 38.19 92.68
C GLU A 3 -25.64 38.88 91.84
N ARG A 4 -26.19 38.22 90.78
CA ARG A 4 -27.43 37.40 90.86
C ARG A 4 -27.84 36.77 89.52
N ASN A 5 -28.47 35.59 89.65
CA ASN A 5 -28.92 34.62 88.65
C ASN A 5 -30.44 34.66 88.42
N GLY A 6 -30.90 34.06 87.30
CA GLY A 6 -32.20 33.37 87.15
C GLY A 6 -33.28 34.11 86.33
N ARG A 7 -34.25 33.49 85.64
CA ARG A 7 -34.75 32.11 85.44
C ARG A 7 -35.73 32.18 84.23
N VAL A 8 -35.67 31.28 83.25
CA VAL A 8 -36.60 30.14 82.96
C VAL A 8 -38.11 30.48 82.93
N THR A 9 -38.80 30.17 81.80
CA THR A 9 -40.01 29.30 81.71
C THR A 9 -40.56 29.16 80.26
N ARG A 10 -40.93 27.92 79.90
CA ARG A 10 -41.85 27.50 78.79
C ARG A 10 -43.26 27.28 79.39
N PRO A 11 -44.37 27.26 78.61
CA PRO A 11 -44.93 26.05 77.94
C PRO A 11 -45.55 26.38 76.55
N GLY A 12 -46.04 25.52 75.65
CA GLY A 12 -46.36 24.08 75.60
C GLY A 12 -47.79 23.85 75.05
N GLY A 13 -47.94 23.12 73.91
CA GLY A 13 -49.18 22.45 73.42
C GLY A 13 -49.83 23.04 72.13
N SER A 14 -49.74 22.46 70.91
CA SER A 14 -50.39 21.24 70.30
C SER A 14 -51.82 21.53 69.78
N MET A 15 -52.39 21.03 68.66
CA MET A 15 -52.01 20.25 67.46
C MET A 15 -53.24 20.27 66.51
N THR A 16 -53.07 20.28 65.16
CA THR A 16 -53.83 19.47 64.15
C THR A 16 -53.55 19.93 62.71
N ARG A 17 -53.46 18.96 61.78
CA ARG A 17 -53.25 19.05 60.32
C ARG A 17 -54.57 18.65 59.63
N PRO A 18 -54.89 19.08 58.38
CA PRO A 18 -54.29 18.44 57.20
C PRO A 18 -54.20 19.28 55.89
N GLY A 19 -53.36 18.82 54.95
CA GLY A 19 -53.63 18.92 53.49
C GLY A 19 -52.93 20.01 52.66
N GLY A 20 -52.19 19.59 51.63
CA GLY A 20 -52.16 20.32 50.34
C GLY A 20 -50.86 20.99 49.86
N ARG A 21 -50.13 20.25 49.00
CA ARG A 21 -49.28 20.71 47.86
C ARG A 21 -48.06 21.62 48.10
N ALA A 22 -46.90 21.07 47.73
CA ALA A 22 -45.62 21.75 47.55
C ALA A 22 -45.57 22.56 46.25
N ALA A 23 -44.96 23.75 46.29
CA ALA A 23 -44.44 24.48 45.13
C ALA A 23 -42.95 24.77 45.34
N ARG A 24 -42.13 24.44 44.33
CA ARG A 24 -40.67 24.63 44.26
C ARG A 24 -40.32 25.86 43.40
N PRO A 25 -39.09 26.38 43.51
CA PRO A 25 -38.74 27.78 43.25
C PRO A 25 -38.25 28.04 41.81
N ASP A 26 -38.33 29.31 41.42
CA ASP A 26 -37.93 29.82 40.12
C ASP A 26 -36.43 30.22 40.09
N GLY A 27 -35.72 29.75 39.07
CA GLY A 27 -34.27 29.89 38.92
C GLY A 27 -33.87 29.91 37.46
N SER A 28 -34.15 31.02 36.76
CA SER A 28 -34.04 31.11 35.30
C SER A 28 -32.97 32.07 34.76
N VAL A 29 -32.26 32.87 35.58
CA VAL A 29 -31.42 33.96 35.02
C VAL A 29 -29.93 33.60 34.81
N ILE A 30 -29.36 32.57 35.45
CA ILE A 30 -27.92 32.23 35.29
C ILE A 30 -27.65 31.16 34.21
N ARG A 31 -28.69 30.51 33.67
CA ARG A 31 -28.53 29.38 32.73
C ARG A 31 -28.34 29.78 31.26
N ASN A 32 -28.68 31.02 30.88
CA ASN A 32 -28.64 31.47 29.49
C ASN A 32 -27.25 31.87 28.97
N GLY A 33 -26.33 32.30 29.85
CA GLY A 33 -24.96 32.69 29.44
C GLY A 33 -24.05 31.53 29.01
N ARG A 34 -24.21 30.33 29.61
CA ARG A 34 -23.44 29.12 29.25
C ARG A 34 -23.94 28.47 27.96
N ALA A 35 -25.24 28.53 27.70
CA ALA A 35 -25.85 28.00 26.47
C ALA A 35 -25.57 28.89 25.23
N ALA A 36 -25.40 30.20 25.41
CA ALA A 36 -25.04 31.12 24.32
C ALA A 36 -23.57 30.97 23.88
N ARG A 37 -22.63 30.83 24.84
CA ARG A 37 -21.20 30.59 24.56
C ARG A 37 -20.94 29.22 23.91
N ALA A 38 -21.70 28.20 24.26
CA ALA A 38 -21.63 26.87 23.63
C ALA A 38 -22.15 26.87 22.17
N ARG A 39 -23.18 27.68 21.86
CA ARG A 39 -23.74 27.84 20.51
C ARG A 39 -22.81 28.65 19.59
N TRP A 40 -22.13 29.66 20.13
CA TRP A 40 -21.10 30.42 19.42
C TRP A 40 -19.84 29.60 19.12
N ALA A 41 -19.37 28.77 20.07
CA ALA A 41 -18.23 27.88 19.84
C ALA A 41 -18.55 26.78 18.80
N ALA A 42 -19.77 26.21 18.80
CA ALA A 42 -20.17 25.21 17.81
C ALA A 42 -20.33 25.81 16.40
N ARG A 43 -20.83 27.05 16.29
CA ARG A 43 -20.90 27.80 15.02
C ARG A 43 -19.52 28.23 14.53
N ALA A 44 -18.59 28.60 15.42
CA ALA A 44 -17.20 28.91 15.06
C ALA A 44 -16.44 27.67 14.56
N SER A 45 -16.66 26.48 15.13
CA SER A 45 -16.07 25.23 14.63
C SER A 45 -16.62 24.82 13.26
N LEU A 46 -17.93 24.99 13.05
CA LEU A 46 -18.57 24.72 11.76
C LEU A 46 -18.16 25.76 10.70
N ALA A 47 -18.04 27.04 11.08
CA ALA A 47 -17.58 28.12 10.22
C ALA A 47 -16.10 28.03 9.90
N ALA A 48 -15.25 27.57 10.81
CA ALA A 48 -13.84 27.28 10.52
C ALA A 48 -13.68 26.10 9.56
N LEU A 49 -14.51 25.05 9.72
CA LEU A 49 -14.57 23.91 8.80
C LEU A 49 -15.07 24.32 7.40
N LEU A 50 -16.11 25.17 7.32
CA LEU A 50 -16.65 25.74 6.08
C LEU A 50 -15.67 26.73 5.42
N ALA A 51 -15.00 27.58 6.20
CA ALA A 51 -13.99 28.52 5.72
C ALA A 51 -12.77 27.78 5.16
N LEU A 52 -12.38 26.67 5.79
CA LEU A 52 -11.38 25.75 5.26
C LEU A 52 -11.84 25.15 3.93
N LEU A 53 -13.06 24.65 3.82
CA LEU A 53 -13.61 24.13 2.55
C LEU A 53 -13.66 25.18 1.43
N THR A 54 -13.96 26.45 1.73
CA THR A 54 -13.97 27.53 0.74
C THR A 54 -12.57 28.00 0.34
N ALA A 55 -11.62 28.07 1.29
CA ALA A 55 -10.21 28.34 0.97
C ALA A 55 -9.58 27.18 0.17
N PHE A 56 -10.06 25.95 0.41
CA PHE A 56 -9.67 24.72 -0.27
C PHE A 56 -10.14 24.67 -1.74
N CYS A 57 -11.35 25.16 -2.05
CA CYS A 57 -11.80 25.32 -3.44
C CYS A 57 -11.07 26.46 -4.18
N GLY A 58 -10.57 27.47 -3.44
CA GLY A 58 -9.80 28.57 -4.03
C GLY A 58 -8.38 28.17 -4.45
N LEU A 59 -7.72 27.29 -3.69
CA LEU A 59 -6.33 26.89 -3.96
C LEU A 59 -6.20 25.90 -5.13
N THR A 60 -7.22 25.08 -5.39
CA THR A 60 -7.28 24.19 -6.57
C THR A 60 -7.47 24.95 -7.88
N ALA A 61 -8.09 26.13 -7.84
CA ALA A 61 -8.25 27.00 -9.00
C ALA A 61 -6.95 27.73 -9.41
N VAL A 62 -6.02 27.95 -8.47
CA VAL A 62 -4.80 28.74 -8.70
C VAL A 62 -3.58 27.89 -9.12
N LEU A 63 -3.58 26.58 -8.86
CA LEU A 63 -2.48 25.67 -9.25
C LEU A 63 -2.72 24.91 -10.57
N GLY A 64 -3.79 25.26 -11.31
CA GLY A 64 -4.19 24.59 -12.56
C GLY A 64 -3.65 25.21 -13.85
N THR A 65 -2.93 26.34 -13.81
CA THR A 65 -2.52 27.08 -15.02
C THR A 65 -1.02 26.93 -15.30
N GLY A 66 -0.54 25.70 -15.37
CA GLY A 66 0.72 25.40 -16.05
C GLY A 66 0.47 25.32 -17.55
N THR A 67 0.51 26.45 -18.26
CA THR A 67 0.48 26.47 -19.73
C THR A 67 1.81 25.96 -20.27
N ALA A 68 1.96 24.64 -20.37
CA ALA A 68 2.99 24.04 -21.20
C ALA A 68 2.54 24.18 -22.67
N SER A 69 3.16 25.12 -23.38
CA SER A 69 3.04 25.28 -24.83
C SER A 69 3.56 24.01 -25.50
N ALA A 70 2.66 23.11 -25.92
CA ALA A 70 2.99 22.02 -26.81
C ALA A 70 3.01 22.55 -28.25
N ALA A 71 4.16 23.02 -28.70
CA ALA A 71 4.42 23.14 -30.13
C ALA A 71 4.43 21.71 -30.71
N SER A 72 3.35 21.31 -31.37
CA SER A 72 3.28 20.04 -32.09
C SER A 72 4.09 20.13 -33.39
N VAL A 73 5.40 19.96 -33.29
CA VAL A 73 6.16 19.47 -34.44
C VAL A 73 5.73 18.02 -34.59
N ALA A 74 5.14 17.66 -35.74
CA ALA A 74 4.82 16.28 -36.09
C ALA A 74 6.13 15.49 -36.18
N ARG A 75 6.60 14.97 -35.04
CA ARG A 75 7.79 14.12 -34.98
C ARG A 75 7.43 12.74 -35.55
N ALA A 76 8.29 12.22 -36.41
CA ALA A 76 8.10 10.93 -37.05
C ALA A 76 8.14 9.81 -35.99
N LEU A 77 7.12 8.94 -36.00
CA LEU A 77 7.10 7.71 -35.22
C LEU A 77 8.21 6.76 -35.69
N PRO A 78 8.64 5.80 -34.83
CA PRO A 78 9.57 4.77 -35.24
C PRO A 78 9.04 4.00 -36.45
N SER A 79 9.95 3.72 -37.38
CA SER A 79 9.64 2.97 -38.61
C SER A 79 9.56 1.45 -38.41
N GLY A 80 9.95 0.94 -37.25
CA GLY A 80 9.75 -0.45 -36.84
C GLY A 80 9.87 -0.63 -35.33
N VAL A 81 9.14 -1.60 -34.79
CA VAL A 81 9.12 -1.96 -33.37
C VAL A 81 9.46 -3.43 -33.24
N VAL A 82 10.43 -3.74 -32.38
CA VAL A 82 10.88 -5.09 -32.07
C VAL A 82 10.67 -5.33 -30.59
N VAL A 83 9.96 -6.39 -30.23
CA VAL A 83 9.75 -6.83 -28.85
C VAL A 83 10.45 -8.17 -28.67
N VAL A 84 11.42 -8.23 -27.77
CA VAL A 84 12.15 -9.44 -27.42
C VAL A 84 11.76 -9.87 -26.02
N GLY A 85 11.00 -10.96 -25.92
CA GLY A 85 10.61 -11.56 -24.65
C GLY A 85 11.58 -12.65 -24.22
N LEU A 86 12.15 -12.53 -23.02
CA LEU A 86 13.04 -13.52 -22.39
C LEU A 86 12.47 -13.94 -21.03
N PRO A 87 11.44 -14.81 -20.97
CA PRO A 87 10.89 -15.23 -19.70
C PRO A 87 12.00 -15.87 -18.84
N GLY A 88 12.18 -15.34 -17.63
CA GLY A 88 13.22 -15.71 -16.67
C GLY A 88 14.38 -14.74 -16.56
N LEU A 89 14.56 -13.78 -17.47
CA LEU A 89 15.75 -12.92 -17.49
C LEU A 89 15.81 -11.98 -16.27
N GLU A 90 16.89 -12.08 -15.49
CA GLU A 90 17.15 -11.30 -14.28
C GLU A 90 18.38 -10.39 -14.48
N TRP A 91 18.51 -9.32 -13.69
CA TRP A 91 19.66 -8.40 -13.79
C TRP A 91 21.00 -9.07 -13.44
N SER A 92 20.98 -10.08 -12.57
CA SER A 92 22.13 -10.91 -12.20
C SER A 92 22.71 -11.73 -13.37
N ASP A 93 21.94 -11.93 -14.43
CA ASP A 93 22.37 -12.65 -15.64
C ASP A 93 23.20 -11.78 -16.60
N LEU A 94 23.12 -10.45 -16.47
CA LEU A 94 23.76 -9.53 -17.40
C LEU A 94 25.25 -9.36 -17.08
N ASP A 95 26.09 -9.56 -18.09
CA ASP A 95 27.53 -9.63 -17.98
C ASP A 95 28.16 -9.19 -19.30
N PRO A 96 29.14 -8.27 -19.29
CA PRO A 96 29.69 -7.70 -20.52
C PRO A 96 30.40 -8.73 -21.41
N ALA A 97 30.90 -9.83 -20.85
CA ALA A 97 31.59 -10.87 -21.60
C ALA A 97 30.64 -11.99 -22.04
N ARG A 98 29.68 -12.37 -21.20
CA ARG A 98 28.76 -13.50 -21.47
C ARG A 98 27.49 -13.10 -22.21
N THR A 99 27.01 -11.87 -22.04
CA THR A 99 25.80 -11.34 -22.68
C THR A 99 26.05 -9.99 -23.36
N PRO A 100 26.99 -9.93 -24.32
CA PRO A 100 27.44 -8.67 -24.92
C PRO A 100 26.32 -7.93 -25.68
N ASN A 101 25.33 -8.63 -26.23
CA ASN A 101 24.25 -8.00 -26.99
C ASN A 101 23.27 -7.28 -26.04
N LEU A 102 22.83 -7.96 -24.99
CA LEU A 102 21.98 -7.39 -23.94
C LEU A 102 22.72 -6.26 -23.21
N TRP A 103 23.99 -6.45 -22.88
CA TRP A 103 24.81 -5.43 -22.22
C TRP A 103 24.91 -4.14 -23.05
N ARG A 104 25.10 -4.28 -24.37
CA ARG A 104 25.13 -3.13 -25.30
C ARG A 104 23.79 -2.38 -25.31
N LEU A 105 22.66 -3.08 -25.30
CA LEU A 105 21.34 -2.44 -25.25
C LEU A 105 21.14 -1.62 -23.97
N VAL A 106 21.63 -2.10 -22.82
CA VAL A 106 21.62 -1.31 -21.56
C VAL A 106 22.53 -0.08 -21.66
N ALA A 107 23.69 -0.22 -22.31
CA ALA A 107 24.63 0.87 -22.49
C ALA A 107 24.08 2.01 -23.36
N GLU A 108 23.30 1.64 -24.38
CA GLU A 108 22.83 2.58 -25.41
C GLU A 108 21.38 3.02 -25.19
N GLY A 109 20.62 2.38 -24.31
CA GLY A 109 19.20 2.63 -24.07
C GLY A 109 18.84 2.93 -22.61
N GLY A 110 17.53 3.00 -22.37
CA GLY A 110 16.95 3.08 -21.04
C GLY A 110 16.75 1.69 -20.44
N ALA A 111 16.91 1.57 -19.13
CA ALA A 111 16.75 0.32 -18.40
C ALA A 111 15.88 0.47 -17.13
N ALA A 112 15.10 -0.55 -16.80
CA ALA A 112 14.35 -0.66 -15.55
C ALA A 112 14.17 -2.12 -15.13
N SER A 113 13.92 -2.32 -13.85
CA SER A 113 13.31 -3.54 -13.33
C SER A 113 11.83 -3.59 -13.70
N MET A 114 11.31 -4.78 -13.97
CA MET A 114 9.94 -4.99 -14.43
C MET A 114 9.20 -5.93 -13.49
N SER A 115 8.08 -5.46 -12.96
CA SER A 115 7.09 -6.30 -12.28
C SER A 115 6.28 -7.07 -13.33
N THR A 116 6.42 -8.39 -13.34
CA THR A 116 5.78 -9.28 -14.35
C THR A 116 4.37 -9.69 -14.00
N ARG A 117 3.81 -9.19 -12.89
CA ARG A 117 2.61 -9.73 -12.24
C ARG A 117 1.46 -9.96 -13.22
N ALA A 118 1.14 -11.24 -13.41
CA ALA A 118 0.01 -11.72 -14.20
C ALA A 118 -1.16 -12.21 -13.30
N VAL A 119 -2.14 -12.91 -13.87
CA VAL A 119 -3.12 -13.64 -13.04
C VAL A 119 -2.35 -14.72 -12.27
N PRO A 120 -2.34 -14.68 -10.93
CA PRO A 120 -1.56 -15.61 -10.14
C PRO A 120 -2.02 -17.05 -10.34
N LEU A 121 -1.06 -17.97 -10.33
CA LEU A 121 -1.36 -19.37 -10.05
C LEU A 121 -1.97 -19.49 -8.63
N PRO A 122 -2.96 -20.38 -8.43
CA PRO A 122 -3.42 -20.72 -7.09
C PRO A 122 -2.24 -21.11 -6.19
N GLU A 123 -2.17 -20.55 -4.97
CA GLU A 123 -1.15 -20.84 -3.96
C GLU A 123 0.30 -20.44 -4.30
N ARG A 124 0.56 -19.87 -5.48
CA ARG A 124 1.91 -19.53 -5.94
C ARG A 124 2.00 -18.09 -6.44
N GLY A 125 3.00 -17.35 -5.96
CA GLY A 125 3.20 -15.93 -6.27
C GLY A 125 3.86 -15.63 -7.62
N VAL A 126 4.19 -16.64 -8.41
CA VAL A 126 4.96 -16.54 -9.66
C VAL A 126 4.08 -16.27 -10.88
N THR A 127 4.68 -15.65 -11.89
CA THR A 127 4.14 -15.47 -13.24
C THR A 127 4.74 -16.54 -14.16
N CYS A 128 3.92 -17.39 -14.77
CA CYS A 128 4.41 -18.38 -15.74
C CYS A 128 4.63 -17.77 -17.14
N PRO A 129 5.51 -18.35 -17.98
CA PRO A 129 5.80 -17.86 -19.33
C PRO A 129 4.57 -17.59 -20.20
N VAL A 130 3.60 -18.52 -20.24
CA VAL A 130 2.35 -18.34 -21.00
C VAL A 130 1.55 -17.13 -20.48
N ALA A 131 1.39 -16.99 -19.17
CA ALA A 131 0.68 -15.88 -18.55
C ALA A 131 1.38 -14.52 -18.79
N GLY A 132 2.72 -14.51 -18.80
CA GLY A 132 3.54 -13.35 -19.14
C GLY A 132 3.25 -12.84 -20.55
N TRP A 133 3.31 -13.72 -21.56
CA TRP A 133 3.00 -13.38 -22.96
C TRP A 133 1.54 -13.00 -23.19
N LEU A 134 0.59 -13.69 -22.55
CA LEU A 134 -0.84 -13.33 -22.64
C LEU A 134 -1.14 -11.96 -22.02
N THR A 135 -0.41 -11.59 -20.96
CA THR A 135 -0.53 -10.26 -20.36
C THR A 135 -0.05 -9.18 -21.34
N VAL A 136 1.02 -9.42 -22.09
CA VAL A 136 1.47 -8.53 -23.17
C VAL A 136 0.43 -8.45 -24.29
N SER A 137 -0.14 -9.59 -24.69
CA SER A 137 -1.17 -9.70 -25.73
C SER A 137 -2.43 -8.88 -25.40
N ALA A 138 -2.82 -8.88 -24.12
CA ALA A 138 -4.07 -8.28 -23.66
C ALA A 138 -3.94 -6.86 -23.10
N GLY A 139 -2.74 -6.44 -22.67
CA GLY A 139 -2.52 -5.16 -21.97
C GLY A 139 -3.13 -5.10 -20.56
N GLN A 140 -3.52 -6.24 -20.02
CA GLN A 140 -4.10 -6.45 -18.70
C GLN A 140 -3.62 -7.80 -18.17
N ARG A 141 -3.57 -7.96 -16.85
CA ARG A 141 -3.21 -9.23 -16.21
C ARG A 141 -4.02 -10.38 -16.78
N ALA A 142 -3.34 -11.31 -17.43
CA ALA A 142 -3.91 -12.51 -18.02
C ALA A 142 -3.24 -13.76 -17.43
N GLY A 143 -3.87 -14.91 -17.61
CA GLY A 143 -3.36 -16.19 -17.13
C GLY A 143 -3.68 -17.34 -18.06
N ALA A 144 -3.28 -18.53 -17.65
CA ALA A 144 -3.61 -19.79 -18.31
C ALA A 144 -4.21 -20.76 -17.29
N PRO A 145 -5.09 -21.68 -17.73
CA PRO A 145 -5.61 -22.72 -16.86
C PRO A 145 -4.50 -23.69 -16.43
N GLY A 146 -4.72 -24.36 -15.29
CA GLY A 146 -3.80 -25.36 -14.73
C GLY A 146 -3.11 -24.91 -13.43
N ALA A 147 -2.46 -25.87 -12.76
CA ALA A 147 -1.82 -25.67 -11.45
C ALA A 147 -0.30 -25.39 -11.52
N GLY A 148 0.31 -25.56 -12.70
CA GLY A 148 1.75 -25.45 -12.91
C GLY A 148 2.11 -24.60 -14.12
N CYS A 149 3.40 -24.24 -14.24
CA CYS A 149 3.90 -23.52 -15.40
C CYS A 149 4.18 -24.49 -16.56
N THR A 150 3.80 -24.09 -17.76
CA THR A 150 4.06 -24.80 -19.01
C THR A 150 4.78 -23.90 -20.01
N ALA A 151 5.49 -24.51 -20.95
CA ALA A 151 6.09 -23.80 -22.06
C ALA A 151 4.98 -23.38 -23.04
N PRO A 152 5.09 -22.20 -23.68
CA PRO A 152 4.25 -21.87 -24.82
C PRO A 152 4.30 -22.98 -25.90
N ARG A 153 3.13 -23.41 -26.37
CA ARG A 153 3.01 -24.47 -27.38
C ARG A 153 3.21 -23.89 -28.77
N ALA A 154 3.87 -24.64 -29.65
CA ALA A 154 4.05 -24.25 -31.05
C ALA A 154 2.69 -24.06 -31.74
N PRO A 155 2.51 -22.97 -32.52
CA PRO A 155 1.25 -22.71 -33.20
C PRO A 155 1.06 -23.61 -34.42
N GLU A 156 -0.20 -23.83 -34.77
CA GLU A 156 -0.62 -24.76 -35.82
C GLU A 156 -0.88 -24.01 -37.13
N PRO A 157 -0.45 -24.54 -38.30
CA PRO A 157 -0.75 -23.92 -39.58
C PRO A 157 -2.27 -23.81 -39.84
N VAL A 158 -2.70 -22.70 -40.42
CA VAL A 158 -4.12 -22.48 -40.79
C VAL A 158 -4.30 -22.60 -42.31
N PRO A 159 -5.39 -23.25 -42.79
CA PRO A 159 -5.73 -23.23 -44.21
C PRO A 159 -5.90 -21.80 -44.73
N GLY A 160 -5.15 -21.43 -45.77
CA GLY A 160 -5.11 -20.06 -46.31
C GLY A 160 -3.91 -19.22 -45.88
N GLY A 161 -3.02 -19.78 -45.05
CA GLY A 161 -1.75 -19.15 -44.64
C GLY A 161 -1.76 -18.64 -43.19
N GLY A 162 -0.57 -18.44 -42.64
CA GLY A 162 -0.38 -18.10 -41.24
C GLY A 162 -0.53 -19.29 -40.29
N VAL A 163 -0.60 -18.98 -38.98
CA VAL A 163 -0.71 -19.99 -37.92
C VAL A 163 -1.76 -19.57 -36.88
N ARG A 164 -2.21 -20.52 -36.06
CA ARG A 164 -3.13 -20.33 -34.94
C ARG A 164 -2.50 -20.82 -33.65
N VAL A 165 -2.66 -20.03 -32.59
CA VAL A 165 -2.25 -20.41 -31.24
C VAL A 165 -3.14 -21.55 -30.73
N PRO A 166 -2.57 -22.65 -30.20
CA PRO A 166 -3.34 -23.78 -29.69
C PRO A 166 -4.19 -23.36 -28.48
N ASP A 167 -5.34 -24.03 -28.31
CA ASP A 167 -6.22 -23.86 -27.14
C ASP A 167 -6.70 -22.41 -26.89
N TRP A 168 -6.65 -21.53 -27.90
CA TRP A 168 -6.97 -20.10 -27.75
C TRP A 168 -8.37 -19.83 -27.18
N ALA A 169 -9.35 -20.66 -27.53
CA ALA A 169 -10.71 -20.57 -27.00
C ALA A 169 -10.75 -20.86 -25.49
N GLU A 170 -9.99 -21.84 -25.01
CA GLU A 170 -9.87 -22.18 -23.59
C GLU A 170 -9.16 -21.05 -22.83
N LEU A 171 -8.05 -20.54 -23.38
CA LEU A 171 -7.34 -19.39 -22.81
C LEU A 171 -8.27 -18.17 -22.70
N THR A 172 -9.06 -17.90 -23.72
CA THR A 172 -10.03 -16.79 -23.73
C THR A 172 -11.12 -17.01 -22.67
N ALA A 173 -11.69 -18.21 -22.59
CA ALA A 173 -12.73 -18.55 -21.61
C ALA A 173 -12.23 -18.45 -20.16
N PHE A 174 -11.02 -18.96 -19.88
CA PHE A 174 -10.37 -18.83 -18.58
C PHE A 174 -10.23 -17.36 -18.18
N ASN A 175 -9.69 -16.54 -19.07
CA ASN A 175 -9.44 -15.14 -18.81
C ASN A 175 -10.73 -14.33 -18.64
N ALA A 176 -11.78 -14.63 -19.41
CA ALA A 176 -13.09 -14.01 -19.25
C ALA A 176 -13.73 -14.29 -17.87
N ALA A 177 -13.36 -15.40 -17.22
CA ALA A 177 -13.82 -15.77 -15.89
C ALA A 177 -13.02 -15.13 -14.74
N THR A 178 -11.85 -14.53 -15.02
CA THR A 178 -11.03 -13.85 -14.01
C THR A 178 -11.63 -12.50 -13.60
N ASP A 179 -11.25 -11.98 -12.43
CA ASP A 179 -11.66 -10.65 -11.98
C ASP A 179 -11.18 -9.50 -12.89
N TYR A 180 -10.08 -9.75 -13.62
CA TYR A 180 -9.43 -8.79 -14.52
C TYR A 180 -10.12 -8.72 -15.89
N ARG A 181 -10.74 -9.82 -16.35
CA ARG A 181 -11.41 -9.97 -17.66
C ARG A 181 -10.58 -9.39 -18.83
N PRO A 182 -9.30 -9.78 -18.98
CA PRO A 182 -8.47 -9.27 -20.06
C PRO A 182 -8.99 -9.76 -21.41
N VAL A 183 -8.88 -8.91 -22.43
CA VAL A 183 -9.24 -9.27 -23.81
C VAL A 183 -7.95 -9.68 -24.52
N LEU A 184 -7.78 -10.98 -24.73
CA LEU A 184 -6.61 -11.52 -25.42
C LEU A 184 -6.54 -11.07 -26.89
N GLY A 185 -5.33 -11.02 -27.44
CA GLY A 185 -5.09 -10.69 -28.85
C GLY A 185 -5.31 -9.22 -29.20
N GLN A 186 -5.25 -8.33 -28.21
CA GLN A 186 -5.54 -6.92 -28.38
C GLN A 186 -4.48 -6.23 -29.25
N VAL A 187 -3.20 -6.53 -29.02
CA VAL A 187 -2.09 -5.97 -29.81
C VAL A 187 -2.16 -6.44 -31.27
N GLY A 188 -2.31 -7.74 -31.50
CA GLY A 188 -2.41 -8.30 -32.85
C GLY A 188 -3.61 -7.75 -33.62
N GLN A 189 -4.77 -7.63 -32.97
CA GLN A 189 -5.97 -7.08 -33.61
C GLN A 189 -5.78 -5.60 -33.99
N LEU A 190 -5.24 -4.77 -33.08
CA LEU A 190 -4.99 -3.36 -33.38
C LEU A 190 -4.03 -3.18 -34.56
N ALA A 191 -2.99 -4.00 -34.61
CA ALA A 191 -2.03 -3.98 -35.72
C ALA A 191 -2.71 -4.40 -37.03
N ALA A 192 -3.50 -5.47 -37.02
CA ALA A 192 -4.25 -5.94 -38.19
C ALA A 192 -5.26 -4.89 -38.71
N ASP A 193 -6.05 -4.29 -37.81
CA ASP A 193 -7.04 -3.26 -38.14
C ASP A 193 -6.38 -2.01 -38.77
N ALA A 194 -5.14 -1.72 -38.37
CA ALA A 194 -4.35 -0.61 -38.89
C ALA A 194 -3.48 -0.98 -40.12
N GLY A 195 -3.57 -2.21 -40.64
CA GLY A 195 -2.75 -2.68 -41.76
C GLY A 195 -1.25 -2.77 -41.44
N VAL A 196 -0.89 -2.87 -40.16
CA VAL A 196 0.50 -3.01 -39.71
C VAL A 196 0.93 -4.47 -39.87
N ALA A 197 1.96 -4.71 -40.67
CA ALA A 197 2.53 -6.04 -40.82
C ALA A 197 3.23 -6.51 -39.53
N VAL A 198 2.77 -7.64 -38.99
CA VAL A 198 3.27 -8.27 -37.77
C VAL A 198 3.93 -9.61 -38.08
N ALA A 199 5.09 -9.87 -37.47
CA ALA A 199 5.70 -11.20 -37.44
C ALA A 199 5.94 -11.67 -36.00
N ALA A 200 5.71 -12.95 -35.76
CA ALA A 200 6.07 -13.64 -34.53
C ALA A 200 7.19 -14.66 -34.78
N ILE A 201 8.19 -14.66 -33.91
CA ILE A 201 9.30 -15.61 -33.93
C ILE A 201 9.27 -16.41 -32.62
N GLY A 202 8.88 -17.68 -32.71
CA GLY A 202 8.77 -18.59 -31.58
C GLY A 202 7.37 -18.64 -30.91
N PRO A 203 7.05 -19.74 -30.22
CA PRO A 203 5.72 -20.00 -29.63
C PRO A 203 5.17 -18.91 -28.70
N GLY A 204 5.99 -18.37 -27.82
CA GLY A 204 5.62 -17.29 -26.90
C GLY A 204 5.30 -15.99 -27.63
N ALA A 205 6.09 -15.65 -28.66
CA ALA A 205 5.81 -14.49 -29.49
C ALA A 205 4.49 -14.64 -30.25
N ALA A 206 4.08 -15.86 -30.61
CA ALA A 206 2.78 -16.11 -31.23
C ALA A 206 1.62 -15.78 -30.26
N LEU A 207 1.74 -16.10 -28.96
CA LEU A 207 0.75 -15.68 -27.94
C LEU A 207 0.64 -14.15 -27.85
N GLY A 208 1.77 -13.44 -27.89
CA GLY A 208 1.83 -11.98 -27.83
C GLY A 208 1.26 -11.30 -29.08
N ALA A 209 1.53 -11.87 -30.26
CA ALA A 209 1.21 -11.27 -31.55
C ALA A 209 -0.15 -11.67 -32.13
N ALA A 210 -0.79 -12.70 -31.58
CA ALA A 210 -2.07 -13.18 -32.07
C ALA A 210 -3.15 -12.09 -32.08
N ASP A 211 -4.04 -12.13 -33.07
CA ASP A 211 -5.27 -11.35 -33.06
C ASP A 211 -6.29 -11.93 -32.07
N LYS A 212 -7.48 -11.31 -31.94
CA LYS A 212 -8.51 -11.78 -31.01
C LYS A 212 -9.03 -13.19 -31.33
N SER A 213 -8.82 -13.66 -32.56
CA SER A 213 -9.19 -14.99 -33.02
C SER A 213 -8.08 -16.02 -32.80
N GLY A 214 -6.92 -15.61 -32.26
CA GLY A 214 -5.77 -16.46 -31.99
C GLY A 214 -4.89 -16.70 -33.21
N ASN A 215 -5.09 -15.98 -34.32
CA ASN A 215 -4.31 -16.17 -35.54
C ASN A 215 -3.13 -15.20 -35.60
N VAL A 216 -2.04 -15.64 -36.23
CA VAL A 216 -0.85 -14.85 -36.52
C VAL A 216 -0.56 -14.96 -38.02
N ALA A 217 -0.52 -13.82 -38.71
CA ALA A 217 -0.36 -13.77 -40.16
C ALA A 217 1.03 -14.29 -40.63
N LYS A 218 2.11 -13.87 -39.96
CA LYS A 218 3.47 -14.37 -40.22
C LYS A 218 4.06 -14.96 -38.95
N TYR A 219 4.45 -16.23 -39.04
CA TYR A 219 5.19 -16.95 -38.02
C TYR A 219 6.49 -17.53 -38.57
N ALA A 220 7.51 -17.59 -37.72
CA ALA A 220 8.75 -18.30 -37.95
C ALA A 220 9.14 -19.02 -36.64
N ALA A 221 9.70 -20.23 -36.71
CA ALA A 221 10.17 -20.90 -35.49
C ALA A 221 11.50 -20.32 -34.98
N SER A 222 12.26 -19.67 -35.87
CA SER A 222 13.59 -19.10 -35.60
C SER A 222 13.78 -17.76 -36.31
N VAL A 223 14.80 -16.99 -35.89
CA VAL A 223 15.15 -15.71 -36.54
C VAL A 223 15.59 -15.95 -37.98
N GLU A 224 16.21 -17.09 -38.24
CA GLU A 224 16.64 -17.57 -39.54
C GLU A 224 15.47 -17.73 -40.51
N GLU A 225 14.41 -18.40 -40.07
CA GLU A 225 13.21 -18.71 -40.85
C GLU A 225 12.32 -17.49 -41.16
N LEU A 226 12.46 -16.39 -40.41
CA LEU A 226 11.69 -15.17 -40.70
C LEU A 226 11.99 -14.65 -42.11
N GLY A 227 13.24 -14.77 -42.57
CA GLY A 227 13.72 -14.17 -43.81
C GLY A 227 14.01 -12.67 -43.62
N ASP A 228 13.61 -11.85 -44.59
CA ASP A 228 13.79 -10.40 -44.55
C ASP A 228 12.85 -9.75 -43.50
N PRO A 229 13.39 -9.06 -42.46
CA PRO A 229 12.57 -8.37 -41.46
C PRO A 229 12.02 -7.01 -41.93
N VAL A 230 12.49 -6.46 -43.06
CA VAL A 230 12.09 -5.13 -43.56
C VAL A 230 10.57 -4.94 -43.69
N PRO A 231 9.80 -5.91 -44.23
CA PRO A 231 8.36 -5.75 -44.44
C PRO A 231 7.55 -5.63 -43.14
N TYR A 232 8.09 -6.09 -42.00
CA TYR A 232 7.37 -6.12 -40.74
C TYR A 232 7.65 -4.87 -39.92
N ARG A 233 6.58 -4.16 -39.57
CA ARG A 233 6.64 -2.97 -38.71
C ARG A 233 6.57 -3.36 -37.23
N LEU A 234 5.99 -4.51 -36.89
CA LEU A 234 6.08 -5.12 -35.56
C LEU A 234 6.69 -6.52 -35.67
N ILE A 235 7.77 -6.78 -34.93
CA ILE A 235 8.35 -8.11 -34.78
C ILE A 235 8.32 -8.46 -33.29
N MET A 236 7.68 -9.57 -32.93
CA MET A 236 7.78 -10.16 -31.61
C MET A 236 8.69 -11.39 -31.68
N LEU A 237 9.69 -11.47 -30.81
CA LEU A 237 10.64 -12.58 -30.70
C LEU A 237 10.58 -13.16 -29.29
N GLU A 238 10.45 -14.48 -29.21
CA GLU A 238 10.71 -15.24 -27.99
C GLU A 238 12.16 -15.76 -28.00
N ALA A 239 12.96 -15.29 -27.04
CA ALA A 239 14.26 -15.90 -26.71
C ALA A 239 14.08 -16.78 -25.45
N GLY A 240 13.37 -17.90 -25.63
CA GLY A 240 12.84 -18.77 -24.57
C GLY A 240 13.81 -19.83 -24.03
N ASP A 241 15.12 -19.67 -24.19
CA ASP A 241 16.12 -20.66 -23.74
C ASP A 241 16.06 -20.95 -22.23
N LEU A 242 15.80 -19.92 -21.41
CA LEU A 242 15.60 -20.06 -19.96
C LEU A 242 14.37 -20.90 -19.63
N THR A 243 13.24 -20.62 -20.30
CA THR A 243 11.99 -21.38 -20.14
C THR A 243 12.19 -22.84 -20.53
N ARG A 244 12.84 -23.11 -21.67
CA ARG A 244 13.12 -24.47 -22.13
C ARG A 244 14.05 -25.22 -21.18
N ALA A 245 15.10 -24.56 -20.69
CA ALA A 245 16.03 -25.15 -19.73
C ALA A 245 15.35 -25.49 -18.41
N TRP A 246 14.47 -24.61 -17.91
CA TRP A 246 13.77 -24.80 -16.64
C TRP A 246 12.72 -25.91 -16.69
N LEU A 247 11.97 -25.98 -17.78
CA LEU A 247 10.93 -26.99 -17.97
C LEU A 247 11.49 -28.33 -18.52
N GLY A 248 12.81 -28.47 -18.64
CA GLY A 248 13.48 -29.73 -18.99
C GLY A 248 13.40 -30.14 -20.47
N GLY A 249 13.60 -29.17 -21.38
CA GLY A 249 13.49 -29.25 -22.85
C GLY A 249 13.53 -30.65 -23.54
N ASP A 250 12.61 -30.82 -24.49
CA ASP A 250 12.36 -31.95 -25.42
C ASP A 250 11.83 -33.29 -24.86
N THR A 251 11.88 -33.55 -23.55
CA THR A 251 11.31 -34.81 -23.01
C THR A 251 9.78 -34.80 -22.83
N ALA A 252 9.13 -33.63 -22.89
CA ALA A 252 7.68 -33.52 -22.72
C ALA A 252 6.85 -33.64 -24.02
N ALA A 253 7.48 -33.48 -25.20
CA ALA A 253 6.80 -33.56 -26.50
C ALA A 253 6.51 -35.02 -26.95
N GLY A 254 7.02 -36.02 -26.22
CA GLY A 254 6.94 -37.45 -26.60
C GLY A 254 5.88 -38.30 -25.90
N ARG A 255 5.01 -37.75 -25.03
CA ARG A 255 3.90 -38.54 -24.46
C ARG A 255 2.68 -38.46 -25.37
N THR A 256 2.81 -39.05 -26.55
CA THR A 256 1.67 -39.56 -27.32
C THR A 256 0.91 -40.55 -26.43
N THR A 257 -0.36 -40.25 -26.20
CA THR A 257 -1.35 -41.20 -25.68
C THR A 257 -1.39 -42.43 -26.59
N GLY A 258 -0.67 -43.50 -26.21
CA GLY A 258 -0.82 -44.81 -26.80
C GLY A 258 -2.19 -45.42 -26.41
N PRO A 259 -2.79 -46.27 -27.25
CA PRO A 259 -4.15 -46.75 -27.06
C PRO A 259 -4.22 -47.64 -25.82
N THR A 260 -5.23 -47.39 -24.98
CA THR A 260 -5.58 -48.18 -23.80
C THR A 260 -5.83 -49.63 -24.18
N ALA A 261 -4.90 -50.52 -23.83
CA ALA A 261 -5.20 -51.94 -23.68
C ALA A 261 -6.01 -52.12 -22.37
N GLY A 262 -7.16 -52.77 -22.48
CA GLY A 262 -8.14 -52.91 -21.39
C GLY A 262 -7.63 -53.71 -20.18
N PRO A 263 -8.26 -53.55 -18.99
CA PRO A 263 -7.80 -54.20 -17.77
C PRO A 263 -8.27 -55.66 -17.69
N ALA A 264 -7.37 -56.57 -17.35
CA ALA A 264 -7.73 -57.87 -16.80
C ALA A 264 -8.17 -57.71 -15.33
N PRO A 265 -9.26 -58.35 -14.88
CA PRO A 265 -9.80 -58.13 -13.55
C PRO A 265 -9.17 -59.07 -12.52
N GLY A 266 -8.80 -58.52 -11.36
CA GLY A 266 -8.71 -59.27 -10.12
C GLY A 266 -7.39 -59.14 -9.39
N THR A 267 -7.24 -58.12 -8.54
CA THR A 267 -6.70 -58.27 -7.18
C THR A 267 -6.95 -57.01 -6.35
N THR A 268 -7.54 -57.19 -5.18
CA THR A 268 -7.76 -56.19 -4.12
C THR A 268 -6.46 -55.82 -3.38
N PRO A 269 -6.27 -54.57 -2.90
CA PRO A 269 -5.02 -54.15 -2.26
C PRO A 269 -5.09 -54.10 -0.72
N SER A 270 -3.98 -54.40 -0.03
CA SER A 270 -3.57 -53.78 1.24
C SER A 270 -2.13 -54.21 1.65
N PRO A 271 -1.43 -53.56 2.59
CA PRO A 271 -0.59 -52.38 2.34
C PRO A 271 0.85 -52.54 2.87
N ALA A 272 1.88 -52.09 2.15
CA ALA A 272 3.20 -51.84 2.75
C ALA A 272 4.12 -50.99 1.84
N THR A 273 4.48 -49.81 2.37
CA THR A 273 5.82 -49.19 2.36
C THR A 273 6.72 -49.38 1.13
N GLY A 274 6.94 -48.29 0.39
CA GLY A 274 8.05 -48.15 -0.55
C GLY A 274 8.02 -46.80 -1.24
N ALA A 275 9.05 -45.99 -1.00
CA ALA A 275 9.26 -44.70 -1.63
C ALA A 275 9.27 -44.81 -3.16
N THR A 276 8.52 -43.93 -3.84
CA THR A 276 8.90 -43.19 -5.07
C THR A 276 7.74 -42.24 -5.37
N THR A 277 7.71 -41.06 -4.74
CA THR A 277 6.85 -39.97 -5.22
C THR A 277 7.53 -39.34 -6.42
N GLY A 278 7.18 -39.81 -7.62
CA GLY A 278 7.40 -39.03 -8.84
C GLY A 278 6.65 -37.69 -8.75
N PRO A 279 7.11 -36.64 -9.45
CA PRO A 279 6.44 -35.34 -9.41
C PRO A 279 5.02 -35.50 -9.93
N THR A 280 4.05 -35.02 -9.15
CA THR A 280 2.64 -34.99 -9.52
C THR A 280 2.45 -34.03 -10.70
N ALA A 281 1.56 -34.38 -11.63
CA ALA A 281 1.19 -33.50 -12.73
C ALA A 281 0.57 -32.21 -12.14
N GLY A 282 1.34 -31.13 -12.10
CA GLY A 282 0.97 -29.86 -11.46
C GLY A 282 2.11 -29.13 -10.74
N ASP A 283 3.30 -29.74 -10.63
CA ASP A 283 4.43 -29.12 -9.91
C ASP A 283 5.24 -28.16 -10.79
N VAL A 284 5.49 -26.96 -10.27
CA VAL A 284 6.46 -26.01 -10.82
C VAL A 284 7.87 -26.59 -10.59
N PRO A 285 8.72 -26.72 -11.64
CA PRO A 285 10.03 -27.34 -11.45
C PRO A 285 10.92 -26.56 -10.46
N PRO A 286 11.82 -27.25 -9.73
CA PRO A 286 12.77 -26.57 -8.86
C PRO A 286 13.68 -25.61 -9.66
N ALA A 287 14.37 -24.73 -8.94
CA ALA A 287 15.34 -23.81 -9.55
C ALA A 287 16.41 -24.58 -10.34
N MET A 288 16.79 -24.05 -11.50
CA MET A 288 17.88 -24.59 -12.31
C MET A 288 19.22 -24.48 -11.58
N THR A 289 20.18 -25.33 -11.95
CA THR A 289 21.56 -25.10 -11.53
C THR A 289 22.10 -23.80 -12.16
N GLU A 290 23.00 -23.12 -11.44
CA GLU A 290 23.64 -21.90 -11.91
C GLU A 290 24.31 -22.07 -13.28
N ARG A 291 24.93 -23.22 -13.55
CA ARG A 291 25.54 -23.52 -14.85
C ARG A 291 24.50 -23.61 -15.96
N THR A 292 23.43 -24.38 -15.73
CA THR A 292 22.32 -24.52 -16.70
C THR A 292 21.68 -23.17 -17.03
N ARG A 293 21.46 -22.33 -16.01
CA ARG A 293 20.94 -20.98 -16.18
C ARG A 293 21.89 -20.13 -17.04
N ARG A 294 23.17 -20.08 -16.68
CA ARG A 294 24.20 -19.34 -17.45
C ARG A 294 24.24 -19.74 -18.92
N ASP A 295 24.25 -21.04 -19.21
CA ASP A 295 24.29 -21.52 -20.60
C ASP A 295 23.02 -21.13 -21.38
N ALA A 296 21.85 -21.15 -20.72
CA ALA A 296 20.59 -20.73 -21.32
C ALA A 296 20.57 -19.22 -21.61
N VAL A 297 21.07 -18.39 -20.71
CA VAL A 297 21.20 -16.94 -20.92
C VAL A 297 22.13 -16.63 -22.10
N VAL A 298 23.28 -17.29 -22.20
CA VAL A 298 24.23 -17.09 -23.32
C VAL A 298 23.58 -17.44 -24.67
N ARG A 299 22.77 -18.52 -24.72
CA ARG A 299 22.02 -18.86 -25.94
C ARG A 299 20.95 -17.82 -26.25
N ALA A 300 20.22 -17.34 -25.24
CA ALA A 300 19.23 -16.29 -25.41
C ALA A 300 19.86 -14.99 -25.95
N ASP A 301 20.99 -14.54 -25.39
CA ASP A 301 21.73 -13.37 -25.86
C ASP A 301 22.20 -13.52 -27.32
N ARG A 302 22.65 -14.72 -27.72
CA ARG A 302 23.00 -15.01 -29.12
C ARG A 302 21.79 -14.86 -30.05
N THR A 303 20.62 -15.37 -29.66
CA THR A 303 19.38 -15.20 -30.42
C THR A 303 19.02 -13.72 -30.56
N VAL A 304 19.18 -12.93 -29.49
CA VAL A 304 19.01 -11.47 -29.54
C VAL A 304 20.01 -10.84 -30.52
N GLY A 305 21.30 -11.19 -30.44
CA GLY A 305 22.34 -10.70 -31.35
C GLY A 305 22.06 -11.02 -32.82
N THR A 306 21.62 -12.24 -33.12
CA THR A 306 21.22 -12.64 -34.48
C THR A 306 20.10 -11.76 -35.03
N LEU A 307 19.07 -11.47 -34.23
CA LEU A 307 17.99 -10.57 -34.66
C LEU A 307 18.52 -9.15 -34.88
N LEU A 308 19.27 -8.61 -33.92
CA LEU A 308 19.83 -7.25 -34.00
C LEU A 308 20.70 -7.06 -35.24
N GLY A 309 21.51 -8.07 -35.61
CA GLY A 309 22.35 -8.03 -36.81
C GLY A 309 21.58 -8.05 -38.13
N ARG A 310 20.30 -8.41 -38.12
CA ARG A 310 19.41 -8.42 -39.30
C ARG A 310 18.47 -7.21 -39.36
N LEU A 311 18.37 -6.42 -38.29
CA LEU A 311 17.46 -5.28 -38.29
C LEU A 311 17.93 -4.22 -39.30
N PRO A 312 17.02 -3.70 -40.12
CA PRO A 312 17.38 -2.73 -41.13
C PRO A 312 17.72 -1.37 -40.51
N SER A 313 18.69 -0.68 -41.13
CA SER A 313 18.94 0.73 -40.88
C SER A 313 17.81 1.54 -41.52
N ARG A 314 16.86 2.02 -40.71
CA ARG A 314 15.69 2.78 -41.21
C ARG A 314 15.82 4.29 -40.91
N PRO A 315 15.30 5.19 -41.77
CA PRO A 315 15.42 6.64 -41.58
C PRO A 315 14.84 7.17 -40.26
N ALA A 316 13.72 6.59 -39.78
CA ALA A 316 13.13 6.92 -38.49
C ALA A 316 13.50 5.90 -37.39
N GLY A 317 14.55 5.08 -37.62
CA GLY A 317 15.04 4.08 -36.67
C GLY A 317 14.09 2.89 -36.41
N THR A 318 14.65 1.85 -35.81
CA THR A 318 13.91 0.71 -35.26
C THR A 318 14.03 0.78 -33.73
N THR A 319 12.90 0.66 -33.04
CA THR A 319 12.88 0.59 -31.57
C THR A 319 12.94 -0.86 -31.13
N VAL A 320 13.87 -1.18 -30.23
CA VAL A 320 14.02 -2.51 -29.63
C VAL A 320 13.63 -2.44 -28.16
N LEU A 321 12.65 -3.25 -27.79
CA LEU A 321 12.18 -3.44 -26.42
C LEU A 321 12.57 -4.85 -25.97
N VAL A 322 13.31 -4.97 -24.88
CA VAL A 322 13.64 -6.26 -24.26
C VAL A 322 12.90 -6.36 -22.94
N ALA A 323 12.28 -7.51 -22.68
CA ALA A 323 11.47 -7.72 -21.48
C ALA A 323 11.60 -9.15 -20.95
N GLY A 324 11.95 -9.30 -19.68
CA GLY A 324 11.86 -10.58 -18.98
C GLY A 324 10.43 -10.86 -18.54
N LEU A 325 9.65 -11.57 -19.34
CA LEU A 325 8.17 -11.54 -19.26
C LEU A 325 7.55 -12.41 -18.15
N ALA A 326 8.33 -13.26 -17.48
CA ALA A 326 7.83 -14.22 -16.50
C ALA A 326 8.96 -14.79 -15.64
N ASP A 327 8.60 -15.55 -14.62
CA ASP A 327 9.53 -16.30 -13.77
C ASP A 327 9.91 -17.64 -14.41
N THR A 328 11.14 -18.09 -14.14
CA THR A 328 11.62 -19.46 -14.46
C THR A 328 12.21 -20.13 -13.22
N SER A 329 11.60 -19.88 -12.07
CA SER A 329 11.92 -20.46 -10.78
C SER A 329 10.65 -20.52 -9.93
N THR A 330 10.75 -21.08 -8.72
CA THR A 330 9.67 -21.08 -7.73
C THR A 330 9.56 -19.77 -6.96
N THR A 331 10.51 -18.86 -7.15
CA THR A 331 10.58 -17.55 -6.49
C THR A 331 10.24 -16.46 -7.51
N PRO A 332 9.30 -15.54 -7.23
CA PRO A 332 9.03 -14.45 -8.15
C PRO A 332 10.16 -13.42 -8.10
N HIS A 333 10.56 -12.87 -9.25
CA HIS A 333 11.63 -11.86 -9.38
C HIS A 333 11.17 -10.58 -10.08
N LEU A 334 11.92 -9.48 -9.86
CA LEU A 334 11.92 -8.35 -10.78
C LEU A 334 12.79 -8.68 -12.00
N HIS A 335 12.26 -8.43 -13.18
CA HIS A 335 12.90 -8.83 -14.43
C HIS A 335 13.46 -7.66 -15.22
N VAL A 336 14.33 -7.95 -16.18
CA VAL A 336 14.96 -6.93 -17.02
C VAL A 336 13.93 -6.28 -17.97
N ALA A 337 13.91 -4.96 -18.03
CA ALA A 337 13.29 -4.18 -19.10
C ALA A 337 14.31 -3.21 -19.71
N ILE A 338 14.44 -3.22 -21.04
CA ILE A 338 15.36 -2.35 -21.78
C ILE A 338 14.62 -1.76 -22.98
N ALA A 339 14.83 -0.48 -23.25
CA ALA A 339 14.32 0.20 -24.45
C ALA A 339 15.45 0.94 -25.14
N HIS A 340 15.66 0.63 -26.43
CA HIS A 340 16.68 1.23 -27.26
C HIS A 340 16.07 1.72 -28.58
N GLY A 341 16.55 2.86 -29.08
CA GLY A 341 16.04 3.50 -30.28
C GLY A 341 14.98 4.57 -30.00
N PRO A 342 14.25 5.04 -31.02
CA PRO A 342 13.26 6.11 -30.91
C PRO A 342 12.10 5.75 -29.96
N SER A 343 11.66 6.71 -29.15
CA SER A 343 10.44 6.60 -28.35
C SER A 343 9.20 6.99 -29.17
N ALA A 344 8.01 6.83 -28.60
CA ALA A 344 6.77 7.29 -29.24
C ALA A 344 6.74 8.82 -29.44
N GLY A 345 7.55 9.58 -28.68
CA GLY A 345 7.76 11.01 -28.86
C GLY A 345 8.76 11.38 -29.96
N GLY A 346 9.34 10.39 -30.66
CA GLY A 346 10.33 10.57 -31.73
C GLY A 346 11.77 10.74 -31.25
N GLU A 347 11.99 11.17 -30.01
CA GLU A 347 13.33 11.23 -29.41
C GLU A 347 13.80 9.84 -28.97
N PRO A 348 15.10 9.51 -29.05
CA PRO A 348 15.63 8.26 -28.54
C PRO A 348 15.37 8.07 -27.05
N TYR A 349 15.11 6.83 -26.62
CA TYR A 349 15.10 6.50 -25.19
C TYR A 349 16.45 6.92 -24.56
N PRO A 350 16.43 7.67 -23.45
CA PRO A 350 17.67 8.20 -22.89
C PRO A 350 18.50 7.06 -22.29
N ARG A 351 19.83 7.23 -22.35
CA ARG A 351 20.75 6.40 -21.59
C ARG A 351 20.52 6.66 -20.10
N GLY A 352 19.82 5.75 -19.42
CA GLY A 352 19.43 5.99 -18.04
C GLY A 352 18.38 4.99 -17.56
N ARG A 353 17.54 5.46 -16.64
CA ARG A 353 16.41 4.68 -16.14
C ARG A 353 15.20 4.83 -17.06
N LEU A 354 14.42 3.76 -17.17
CA LEU A 354 13.04 3.84 -17.64
C LEU A 354 12.10 4.08 -16.47
N THR A 355 10.98 4.72 -16.74
CA THR A 355 9.86 4.85 -15.82
C THR A 355 8.55 4.69 -16.59
N ALA A 356 7.44 4.60 -15.86
CA ALA A 356 6.10 4.65 -16.44
C ALA A 356 5.17 5.39 -15.49
N THR A 357 4.18 6.10 -16.04
CA THR A 357 3.17 6.81 -15.22
C THR A 357 2.35 5.86 -14.32
N SER A 358 2.29 4.57 -14.66
CA SER A 358 1.64 3.51 -13.88
C SER A 358 2.36 3.20 -12.56
N THR A 359 3.70 3.23 -12.56
CA THR A 359 4.53 2.97 -11.38
C THR A 359 4.95 4.24 -10.66
N ARG A 360 5.28 5.29 -11.42
CA ARG A 360 5.89 6.55 -10.94
C ARG A 360 7.15 6.33 -10.12
N GLN A 361 7.86 5.26 -10.44
CA GLN A 361 9.14 4.90 -9.83
C GLN A 361 10.18 4.89 -10.94
N ASP A 362 11.28 5.60 -10.73
CA ASP A 362 12.40 5.56 -11.66
C ASP A 362 13.07 4.20 -11.56
N GLY A 363 13.31 3.54 -12.71
CA GLY A 363 13.91 2.21 -12.73
C GLY A 363 12.92 1.08 -12.47
N LEU A 364 11.60 1.34 -12.42
CA LEU A 364 10.59 0.30 -12.26
C LEU A 364 9.42 0.48 -13.23
N VAL A 365 9.11 -0.57 -13.99
CA VAL A 365 7.98 -0.64 -14.93
C VAL A 365 7.19 -1.94 -14.71
N THR A 366 6.08 -2.13 -15.42
CA THR A 366 5.25 -3.34 -15.37
C THR A 366 5.11 -4.01 -16.72
N ASN A 367 4.77 -5.30 -16.74
CA ASN A 367 4.52 -6.03 -17.98
C ASN A 367 3.40 -5.41 -18.83
N THR A 368 2.36 -4.84 -18.20
CA THR A 368 1.28 -4.15 -18.91
C THR A 368 1.73 -2.84 -19.57
N ASP A 369 2.80 -2.21 -19.06
CA ASP A 369 3.37 -1.00 -19.65
C ASP A 369 4.04 -1.28 -21.00
N LEU A 370 4.60 -2.48 -21.17
CA LEU A 370 5.16 -2.92 -22.46
C LEU A 370 4.10 -2.89 -23.55
N THR A 371 2.87 -3.34 -23.26
CA THR A 371 1.77 -3.30 -24.22
C THR A 371 1.42 -1.88 -24.64
N ALA A 372 1.25 -0.96 -23.68
CA ALA A 372 0.97 0.44 -23.96
C ALA A 372 2.13 1.09 -24.76
N THR A 373 3.37 0.70 -24.47
CA THR A 373 4.57 1.14 -25.20
C THR A 373 4.53 0.69 -26.65
N VAL A 374 4.26 -0.59 -26.92
CA VAL A 374 4.18 -1.14 -28.28
C VAL A 374 3.08 -0.44 -29.09
N VAL A 375 1.88 -0.31 -28.52
CA VAL A 375 0.74 0.35 -29.19
C VAL A 375 1.06 1.81 -29.50
N GLY A 376 1.67 2.53 -28.55
CA GLY A 376 2.10 3.92 -28.74
C GLY A 376 3.17 4.09 -29.81
N LEU A 377 4.19 3.21 -29.85
CA LEU A 377 5.25 3.24 -30.87
C LEU A 377 4.71 2.95 -32.28
N LEU A 378 3.61 2.18 -32.39
CA LEU A 378 2.91 1.97 -33.66
C LEU A 378 2.05 3.16 -34.09
N GLY A 379 1.88 4.18 -33.23
CA GLY A 379 1.00 5.32 -33.49
C GLY A 379 -0.47 5.00 -33.36
N LEU A 380 -0.81 3.93 -32.63
CA LEU A 380 -2.17 3.46 -32.46
C LEU A 380 -2.75 3.98 -31.14
N ALA A 381 -4.07 4.16 -31.11
CA ALA A 381 -4.76 4.55 -29.88
C ALA A 381 -4.80 3.38 -28.89
N VAL A 382 -4.40 3.62 -27.65
CA VAL A 382 -4.43 2.62 -26.57
C VAL A 382 -5.89 2.33 -26.17
N PRO A 383 -6.38 1.07 -26.28
CA PRO A 383 -7.75 0.73 -25.89
C PRO A 383 -8.01 0.92 -24.40
N LYS A 384 -9.28 1.18 -24.03
CA LYS A 384 -9.72 1.30 -22.62
C LYS A 384 -9.37 0.09 -21.74
N GLY A 385 -9.18 -1.09 -22.33
CA GLY A 385 -8.84 -2.33 -21.61
C GLY A 385 -7.37 -2.46 -21.19
N VAL A 386 -6.47 -1.67 -21.80
CA VAL A 386 -5.04 -1.67 -21.45
C VAL A 386 -4.84 -0.79 -20.21
N VAL A 387 -4.25 -1.36 -19.15
CA VAL A 387 -4.05 -0.64 -17.89
C VAL A 387 -2.66 -0.02 -17.73
N GLY A 388 -1.68 -0.51 -18.50
CA GLY A 388 -0.33 0.01 -18.48
C GLY A 388 -0.21 1.41 -19.10
N ARG A 389 0.95 2.02 -18.91
CA ARG A 389 1.35 3.31 -19.50
C ARG A 389 2.67 3.12 -20.25
N ALA A 390 2.85 3.85 -21.35
CA ALA A 390 4.05 3.71 -22.16
C ALA A 390 5.31 4.00 -21.32
N TRP A 391 6.40 3.30 -21.64
CA TRP A 391 7.70 3.54 -21.05
C TRP A 391 8.21 4.93 -21.45
N GLU A 392 8.81 5.61 -20.48
CA GLU A 392 9.36 6.95 -20.60
C GLU A 392 10.77 6.97 -19.99
N GLY A 393 11.54 8.00 -20.29
CA GLY A 393 12.83 8.20 -19.64
C GLY A 393 12.67 8.73 -18.22
N GLY A 394 13.10 7.97 -17.22
CA GLY A 394 13.10 8.34 -15.79
C GLY A 394 14.31 9.17 -15.36
N GLY A 395 14.92 9.91 -16.30
CA GLY A 395 16.10 10.74 -16.08
C GLY A 395 17.44 10.07 -16.44
N PRO A 396 18.45 10.88 -16.83
CA PRO A 396 19.78 10.39 -17.16
C PRO A 396 20.50 9.90 -15.90
N VAL A 397 21.12 8.73 -15.97
CA VAL A 397 22.00 8.23 -14.90
C VAL A 397 23.44 8.47 -15.32
N SER A 398 24.18 9.19 -14.47
CA SER A 398 25.62 9.35 -14.62
C SER A 398 26.33 8.13 -14.03
N GLY A 399 27.29 7.55 -14.75
CA GLY A 399 28.09 6.43 -14.27
C GLY A 399 28.22 5.29 -15.28
N PRO A 400 29.06 4.28 -14.99
CA PRO A 400 29.25 3.14 -15.85
C PRO A 400 28.00 2.25 -15.90
N VAL A 401 27.83 1.52 -17.01
CA VAL A 401 26.72 0.57 -17.21
C VAL A 401 26.66 -0.48 -16.10
N SER A 402 27.82 -0.92 -15.62
CA SER A 402 27.93 -1.89 -14.53
C SER A 402 27.31 -1.41 -13.22
N ALA A 403 27.39 -0.11 -12.91
CA ALA A 403 26.75 0.43 -11.72
C ALA A 403 25.23 0.40 -11.83
N ARG A 404 24.68 0.68 -13.02
CA ARG A 404 23.23 0.62 -13.28
C ARG A 404 22.70 -0.82 -13.23
N VAL A 405 23.43 -1.77 -13.82
CA VAL A 405 23.09 -3.20 -13.76
C VAL A 405 23.12 -3.68 -12.30
N ALA A 406 24.16 -3.29 -11.54
CA ALA A 406 24.28 -3.65 -10.13
C ALA A 406 23.16 -3.04 -9.27
N GLU A 407 22.79 -1.79 -9.50
CA GLU A 407 21.67 -1.12 -8.81
C GLU A 407 20.34 -1.85 -9.05
N LEU A 408 20.02 -2.15 -10.31
CA LEU A 408 18.77 -2.84 -10.64
C LEU A 408 18.75 -4.31 -10.18
N ALA A 409 19.92 -4.95 -10.09
CA ALA A 409 20.06 -6.27 -9.45
C ALA A 409 19.89 -6.19 -7.93
N ASP A 410 20.40 -5.14 -7.30
CA ASP A 410 20.25 -4.90 -5.85
C ASP A 410 18.79 -4.63 -5.47
N ASP A 411 18.02 -3.98 -6.34
CA ASP A 411 16.57 -3.80 -6.16
C ASP A 411 15.79 -5.12 -6.13
N ASP A 412 16.16 -6.10 -6.97
CA ASP A 412 15.58 -7.45 -6.91
C ASP A 412 16.02 -8.18 -5.64
N LEU A 413 17.30 -8.10 -5.28
CA LEU A 413 17.83 -8.68 -4.04
C LEU A 413 17.08 -8.15 -2.80
N ALA A 414 16.85 -6.83 -2.74
CA ALA A 414 16.08 -6.21 -1.66
C ALA A 414 14.67 -6.80 -1.56
N ASN A 415 14.01 -7.06 -2.70
CA ASN A 415 12.70 -7.72 -2.72
C ASN A 415 12.77 -9.17 -2.23
N GLN A 416 13.77 -9.96 -2.67
CA GLN A 416 13.92 -11.35 -2.23
C GLN A 416 14.14 -11.45 -0.73
N VAL A 417 15.10 -10.68 -0.20
CA VAL A 417 15.44 -10.64 1.22
C VAL A 417 14.23 -10.19 2.04
N LEU A 418 13.50 -9.18 1.59
CA LEU A 418 12.29 -8.70 2.27
C LEU A 418 11.26 -9.80 2.48
N ARG A 419 11.03 -10.66 1.47
CA ARG A 419 10.06 -11.76 1.56
C ARG A 419 10.44 -12.79 2.61
N GLU A 420 11.73 -13.08 2.75
CA GLU A 420 12.25 -13.99 3.77
C GLU A 420 12.17 -13.39 5.18
N VAL A 421 12.42 -12.08 5.29
CA VAL A 421 12.58 -11.38 6.56
C VAL A 421 11.24 -10.89 7.14
N ARG A 422 10.28 -10.49 6.31
CA ARG A 422 9.04 -9.82 6.71
C ARG A 422 8.21 -10.63 7.70
N GLY A 423 7.95 -11.91 7.39
CA GLY A 423 7.15 -12.79 8.25
C GLY A 423 7.76 -12.98 9.64
N PRO A 424 9.00 -13.48 9.74
CA PRO A 424 9.70 -13.64 11.01
C PRO A 424 9.86 -12.32 11.79
N PHE A 425 10.13 -11.20 11.10
CA PHE A 425 10.23 -9.89 11.73
C PHE A 425 8.95 -9.53 12.50
N PHE A 426 7.77 -9.61 11.86
CA PHE A 426 6.51 -9.29 12.52
C PHE A 426 6.18 -10.28 13.64
N ALA A 427 6.47 -11.57 13.47
CA ALA A 427 6.25 -12.57 14.51
C ALA A 427 7.06 -12.26 15.77
N VAL A 428 8.36 -11.99 15.63
CA VAL A 428 9.24 -11.63 16.75
C VAL A 428 8.84 -10.28 17.33
N PHE A 429 8.58 -9.27 16.49
CA PHE A 429 8.17 -7.94 16.94
C PHE A 429 6.91 -8.00 17.81
N VAL A 430 5.86 -8.69 17.34
CA VAL A 430 4.61 -8.84 18.09
C VAL A 430 4.84 -9.60 19.40
N ALA A 431 5.60 -10.69 19.39
CA ALA A 431 5.90 -11.47 20.60
C ALA A 431 6.66 -10.65 21.65
N VAL A 432 7.71 -9.94 21.25
CA VAL A 432 8.47 -9.04 22.12
C VAL A 432 7.60 -7.92 22.65
N GLN A 433 6.73 -7.36 21.80
CA GLN A 433 5.86 -6.26 22.20
C GLN A 433 4.81 -6.69 23.23
N ILE A 434 4.20 -7.87 23.04
CA ILE A 434 3.27 -8.47 24.01
C ILE A 434 3.98 -8.73 25.33
N LEU A 435 5.15 -9.37 25.31
CA LEU A 435 5.95 -9.64 26.51
C LEU A 435 6.28 -8.34 27.25
N PHE A 436 6.72 -7.31 26.52
CA PHE A 436 6.97 -5.99 27.09
C PHE A 436 5.74 -5.40 27.78
N TYR A 437 4.56 -5.42 27.14
CA TYR A 437 3.34 -4.89 27.74
C TYR A 437 2.90 -5.68 28.97
N LEU A 438 3.06 -7.00 28.97
CA LEU A 438 2.77 -7.85 30.14
C LEU A 438 3.71 -7.50 31.30
N LEU A 439 5.01 -7.41 31.05
CA LEU A 439 6.00 -7.05 32.07
C LEU A 439 5.80 -5.62 32.59
N ALA A 440 5.51 -4.66 31.71
CA ALA A 440 5.19 -3.29 32.09
C ALA A 440 3.92 -3.23 32.95
N ALA A 441 2.86 -3.97 32.59
CA ALA A 441 1.63 -4.05 33.37
C ALA A 441 1.87 -4.66 34.76
N VAL A 442 2.68 -5.72 34.87
CA VAL A 442 3.06 -6.33 36.16
C VAL A 442 3.91 -5.36 36.99
N ALA A 443 4.92 -4.74 36.39
CA ALA A 443 5.81 -3.80 37.09
C ALA A 443 5.04 -2.60 37.65
N ILE A 444 4.13 -2.02 36.85
CA ILE A 444 3.26 -0.90 37.27
C ILE A 444 2.29 -1.34 38.36
N ARG A 445 1.67 -2.54 38.25
CA ARG A 445 0.69 -3.03 39.24
C ARG A 445 1.32 -3.44 40.56
N ARG A 446 2.51 -4.05 40.53
CA ARG A 446 3.22 -4.51 41.74
C ARG A 446 4.19 -3.49 42.33
N GLY A 447 4.36 -2.34 41.68
CA GLY A 447 5.34 -1.32 42.09
C GLY A 447 6.80 -1.81 42.01
N TRP A 448 7.08 -2.83 41.20
CA TRP A 448 8.41 -3.43 41.09
C TRP A 448 9.40 -2.44 40.48
N GLY A 449 10.58 -2.29 41.11
CA GLY A 449 11.68 -1.46 40.63
C GLY A 449 11.45 0.06 40.71
N GLY A 450 10.34 0.51 41.32
CA GLY A 450 10.09 1.91 41.65
C GLY A 450 10.23 2.87 40.45
N SER A 451 10.86 4.03 40.68
CA SER A 451 11.04 5.07 39.66
C SER A 451 11.92 4.64 38.48
N ARG A 452 12.94 3.81 38.73
CA ARG A 452 13.85 3.31 37.68
C ARG A 452 13.11 2.42 36.68
N ALA A 453 12.26 1.52 37.17
CA ALA A 453 11.43 0.68 36.30
C ALA A 453 10.45 1.52 35.46
N LEU A 454 9.81 2.54 36.05
CA LEU A 454 8.96 3.45 35.29
C LEU A 454 9.74 4.19 34.20
N THR A 455 10.94 4.68 34.49
CA THR A 455 11.79 5.31 33.46
C THR A 455 12.14 4.33 32.34
N ALA A 456 12.52 3.09 32.68
CA ALA A 456 12.81 2.06 31.68
C ALA A 456 11.58 1.75 30.80
N VAL A 457 10.40 1.57 31.40
CA VAL A 457 9.15 1.36 30.66
C VAL A 457 8.84 2.54 29.74
N GLN A 458 9.03 3.78 30.21
CA GLN A 458 8.82 4.96 29.37
C GLN A 458 9.76 4.98 28.17
N VAL A 459 11.06 4.73 28.38
CA VAL A 459 12.06 4.72 27.30
C VAL A 459 11.75 3.63 26.28
N VAL A 460 11.54 2.39 26.73
CA VAL A 460 11.22 1.26 25.85
C VAL A 460 9.91 1.50 25.09
N ALA A 461 8.91 2.12 25.74
CA ALA A 461 7.65 2.47 25.08
C ALA A 461 7.83 3.58 24.02
N VAL A 462 8.68 4.57 24.25
CA VAL A 462 9.00 5.59 23.22
C VAL A 462 9.74 4.97 22.04
N VAL A 463 10.74 4.11 22.30
CA VAL A 463 11.46 3.36 21.25
C VAL A 463 10.48 2.48 20.47
N SER A 464 9.62 1.72 21.16
CA SER A 464 8.60 0.86 20.54
C SER A 464 7.67 1.66 19.61
N GLY A 465 7.22 2.85 20.04
CA GLY A 465 6.37 3.72 19.20
C GLY A 465 7.08 4.34 18.00
N ALA A 466 8.42 4.41 18.04
CA ALA A 466 9.23 4.88 16.90
C ALA A 466 9.50 3.78 15.87
N VAL A 467 9.39 2.49 16.24
CA VAL A 467 9.65 1.35 15.33
C VAL A 467 8.85 1.46 14.03
N ALA A 468 7.58 1.84 14.11
CA ALA A 468 6.71 1.93 12.93
C ALA A 468 7.26 2.89 11.87
N VAL A 469 7.67 4.12 12.23
CA VAL A 469 8.29 5.05 11.26
C VAL A 469 9.70 4.59 10.88
N SER A 470 10.45 4.00 11.81
CA SER A 470 11.79 3.47 11.54
C SER A 470 11.79 2.38 10.46
N THR A 471 10.71 1.61 10.32
CA THR A 471 10.60 0.61 9.24
C THR A 471 10.62 1.22 7.84
N PHE A 472 10.14 2.45 7.67
CA PHE A 472 10.21 3.20 6.41
C PHE A 472 11.57 3.91 6.27
N LEU A 473 12.04 4.55 7.34
CA LEU A 473 13.34 5.23 7.33
C LEU A 473 14.53 4.27 7.17
N ALA A 474 14.37 2.99 7.49
CA ALA A 474 15.37 1.96 7.24
C ALA A 474 15.72 1.83 5.75
N GLN A 475 14.84 2.23 4.84
CA GLN A 475 15.11 2.23 3.39
C GLN A 475 16.21 3.23 2.97
N LEU A 476 16.64 4.12 3.86
CA LEU A 476 17.81 4.98 3.65
C LEU A 476 19.15 4.21 3.78
N VAL A 477 19.11 2.97 4.23
CA VAL A 477 20.28 2.11 4.43
C VAL A 477 20.07 0.82 3.61
N PRO A 478 21.05 0.37 2.81
CA PRO A 478 20.95 -0.89 2.07
C PRO A 478 21.14 -2.09 3.02
N TRP A 479 20.20 -2.29 3.94
CA TRP A 479 20.30 -3.30 4.98
C TRP A 479 20.24 -4.73 4.43
N TRP A 480 19.67 -4.91 3.24
CA TRP A 480 19.56 -6.18 2.52
C TRP A 480 20.92 -6.68 2.01
N SER A 481 21.89 -5.80 1.78
CA SER A 481 23.23 -6.16 1.31
C SER A 481 24.18 -6.57 2.46
N LEU A 482 23.72 -6.55 3.71
CA LEU A 482 24.52 -6.92 4.87
C LEU A 482 24.67 -8.46 4.97
N PRO A 483 25.79 -8.99 5.53
CA PRO A 483 26.04 -10.44 5.58
C PRO A 483 24.98 -11.26 6.30
N VAL A 484 24.25 -10.64 7.23
CA VAL A 484 23.13 -11.25 7.96
C VAL A 484 21.93 -10.30 7.84
N PRO A 485 21.15 -10.38 6.75
CA PRO A 485 20.12 -9.38 6.44
C PRO A 485 19.06 -9.19 7.54
N MET A 486 18.66 -10.28 8.22
CA MET A 486 17.75 -10.22 9.36
C MET A 486 18.31 -9.38 10.51
N ALA A 487 19.58 -9.57 10.86
CA ALA A 487 20.23 -8.74 11.88
C ALA A 487 20.41 -7.30 11.38
N GLY A 488 20.76 -7.13 10.11
CA GLY A 488 20.88 -5.85 9.44
C GLY A 488 19.62 -4.99 9.54
N VAL A 489 18.46 -5.56 9.20
CA VAL A 489 17.18 -4.84 9.28
C VAL A 489 16.81 -4.50 10.73
N ILE A 490 17.02 -5.43 11.66
CA ILE A 490 16.69 -5.24 13.08
C ILE A 490 17.54 -4.12 13.67
N VAL A 491 18.86 -4.18 13.48
CA VAL A 491 19.80 -3.17 13.99
C VAL A 491 19.53 -1.81 13.37
N THR A 492 19.23 -1.76 12.07
CA THR A 492 18.90 -0.50 11.38
C THR A 492 17.62 0.12 11.95
N ILE A 493 16.53 -0.66 12.04
CA ILE A 493 15.25 -0.19 12.59
C ILE A 493 15.39 0.25 14.04
N LEU A 494 16.07 -0.54 14.88
CA LEU A 494 16.29 -0.22 16.29
C LEU A 494 17.22 0.99 16.46
N GLY A 495 18.27 1.11 15.64
CA GLY A 495 19.17 2.26 15.64
C GLY A 495 18.44 3.56 15.35
N ILE A 496 17.61 3.56 14.29
CA ILE A 496 16.77 4.72 13.93
C ILE A 496 15.72 4.98 15.03
N ALA A 497 15.07 3.95 15.56
CA ALA A 497 14.08 4.11 16.63
C ALA A 497 14.69 4.70 17.91
N CYS A 498 15.90 4.27 18.26
CA CYS A 498 16.68 4.82 19.37
C CYS A 498 17.10 6.27 19.11
N ALA A 499 17.50 6.62 17.89
CA ALA A 499 17.82 8.01 17.53
C ALA A 499 16.58 8.93 17.64
N ILE A 500 15.44 8.49 17.13
CA ILE A 500 14.15 9.20 17.27
C ILE A 500 13.77 9.34 18.74
N ALA A 501 13.92 8.28 19.54
CA ALA A 501 13.64 8.33 20.98
C ALA A 501 14.60 9.30 21.70
N ALA A 502 15.88 9.31 21.35
CA ALA A 502 16.87 10.24 21.90
C ALA A 502 16.47 11.69 21.61
N LEU A 503 16.06 12.01 20.38
CA LEU A 503 15.51 13.34 20.04
C LEU A 503 14.25 13.67 20.86
N ALA A 504 13.35 12.70 21.03
CA ALA A 504 12.14 12.85 21.82
C ALA A 504 12.43 13.18 23.30
N PHE A 505 13.56 12.69 23.85
CA PHE A 505 14.02 12.99 25.22
C PHE A 505 15.02 14.15 25.33
N ALA A 506 15.67 14.58 24.25
CA ALA A 506 16.65 15.67 24.29
C ALA A 506 15.99 17.05 24.41
N GLY A 507 14.84 17.25 23.77
CA GLY A 507 14.19 18.56 23.70
C GLY A 507 13.54 19.05 25.00
N PRO A 508 13.20 20.35 25.08
CA PRO A 508 12.53 20.95 26.23
C PRO A 508 11.10 20.40 26.44
N TRP A 509 10.48 19.84 25.39
CA TRP A 509 9.15 19.24 25.46
C TRP A 509 9.07 18.03 26.41
N ARG A 510 10.19 17.38 26.76
CA ARG A 510 10.21 16.27 27.74
C ARG A 510 9.61 16.63 29.11
N ALA A 511 9.57 17.93 29.43
CA ALA A 511 8.94 18.44 30.63
C ALA A 511 7.41 18.25 30.62
N HIS A 512 6.78 18.18 29.44
CA HIS A 512 5.34 17.99 29.31
C HIS A 512 4.93 16.51 29.36
N PRO A 513 3.75 16.18 29.91
CA PRO A 513 3.26 14.80 29.99
C PRO A 513 3.19 14.08 28.63
N LEU A 514 2.86 14.79 27.56
CA LEU A 514 2.76 14.24 26.21
C LEU A 514 4.00 14.51 25.35
N GLY A 515 5.07 15.10 25.90
CA GLY A 515 6.21 15.59 25.13
C GLY A 515 6.85 14.54 24.22
N PRO A 516 7.39 13.43 24.76
CA PRO A 516 8.01 12.39 23.94
C PRO A 516 7.04 11.74 22.95
N LEU A 517 5.77 11.50 23.35
CA LEU A 517 4.72 11.02 22.44
C LEU A 517 4.55 11.96 21.25
N THR A 518 4.47 13.26 21.52
CA THR A 518 4.24 14.28 20.48
C THR A 518 5.41 14.35 19.52
N ALA A 519 6.65 14.26 20.04
CA ALA A 519 7.85 14.29 19.22
C ALA A 519 7.93 13.11 18.25
N VAL A 520 7.75 11.87 18.74
CA VAL A 520 7.74 10.68 17.88
C VAL A 520 6.62 10.76 16.86
N ALA A 521 5.39 11.07 17.30
CA ALA A 521 4.23 11.14 16.42
C ALA A 521 4.38 12.24 15.33
N ALA A 522 5.00 13.37 15.67
CA ALA A 522 5.28 14.45 14.72
C ALA A 522 6.35 14.04 13.69
N ILE A 523 7.43 13.36 14.14
CA ILE A 523 8.44 12.80 13.23
C ILE A 523 7.80 11.78 12.29
N THR A 524 6.95 10.89 12.80
CA THR A 524 6.18 9.93 11.99
C THR A 524 5.33 10.64 10.93
N SER A 525 4.59 11.67 11.33
CA SER A 525 3.72 12.43 10.42
C SER A 525 4.54 13.13 9.33
N VAL A 526 5.60 13.84 9.70
CA VAL A 526 6.41 14.63 8.76
C VAL A 526 7.23 13.74 7.83
N ALA A 527 7.82 12.65 8.33
CA ALA A 527 8.63 11.74 7.52
C ALA A 527 7.80 11.09 6.39
N LEU A 528 6.62 10.58 6.73
CA LEU A 528 5.73 9.93 5.76
C LEU A 528 5.05 10.93 4.82
N LEU A 529 4.77 12.14 5.30
CA LEU A 529 4.27 13.23 4.44
C LEU A 529 5.34 13.70 3.45
N ALA A 530 6.58 13.84 3.89
CA ALA A 530 7.70 14.19 3.01
C ALA A 530 7.91 13.10 1.95
N ASP A 531 7.96 11.84 2.38
CA ASP A 531 8.12 10.68 1.49
C ASP A 531 7.11 10.68 0.35
N VAL A 532 5.82 10.78 0.67
CA VAL A 532 4.74 10.72 -0.34
C VAL A 532 4.74 11.93 -1.28
N MET A 533 5.20 13.10 -0.79
CA MET A 533 5.35 14.30 -1.61
C MET A 533 6.58 14.23 -2.53
N THR A 534 7.56 13.38 -2.21
CA THR A 534 8.81 13.20 -2.98
C THR A 534 8.85 11.93 -3.83
N GLY A 535 7.77 11.15 -3.89
CA GLY A 535 7.68 9.97 -4.77
C GLY A 535 7.54 8.61 -4.07
N SER A 536 7.33 8.57 -2.74
CA SER A 536 7.10 7.35 -1.96
C SER A 536 8.28 6.37 -1.93
N ALA A 537 9.51 6.85 -2.07
CA ALA A 537 10.72 6.01 -2.11
C ALA A 537 10.93 5.19 -0.81
N LEU A 538 10.59 5.74 0.36
CA LEU A 538 10.72 5.04 1.65
C LEU A 538 9.70 3.92 1.84
N GLN A 539 8.66 3.86 0.99
CA GLN A 539 7.68 2.78 1.03
C GLN A 539 8.08 1.62 0.13
N VAL A 540 8.90 1.82 -0.90
CA VAL A 540 9.36 0.73 -1.77
C VAL A 540 10.32 -0.17 -0.98
N ASN A 541 10.02 -1.47 -0.95
CA ASN A 541 10.79 -2.51 -0.23
C ASN A 541 10.87 -2.35 1.30
N ALA A 542 10.10 -1.43 1.91
CA ALA A 542 10.05 -1.34 3.37
C ALA A 542 9.35 -2.57 3.97
N VAL A 543 9.73 -2.95 5.20
CA VAL A 543 9.10 -4.08 5.92
C VAL A 543 7.58 -3.92 6.06
N THR A 544 7.12 -2.69 6.17
CA THR A 544 5.72 -2.25 6.26
C THR A 544 5.19 -1.62 4.97
N GLY A 545 5.97 -1.64 3.89
CA GLY A 545 5.70 -0.95 2.63
C GLY A 545 5.35 -1.87 1.46
N TYR A 546 5.59 -1.36 0.25
CA TYR A 546 5.29 -2.01 -1.02
C TYR A 546 6.27 -3.13 -1.35
N GLU A 547 5.74 -4.14 -2.03
CA GLU A 547 6.52 -5.17 -2.70
C GLU A 547 6.29 -5.03 -4.22
N PRO A 548 7.21 -4.38 -4.96
CA PRO A 548 7.16 -4.27 -6.43
C PRO A 548 6.85 -5.59 -7.14
N ILE A 549 7.38 -6.71 -6.64
CA ILE A 549 7.13 -8.05 -7.20
C ILE A 549 5.65 -8.46 -7.14
N ILE A 550 4.94 -8.13 -6.05
CA ILE A 550 3.50 -8.41 -5.93
C ILE A 550 2.68 -7.51 -6.87
N GLY A 551 3.19 -6.32 -7.20
CA GLY A 551 2.53 -5.37 -8.09
C GLY A 551 1.20 -4.86 -7.55
N GLY A 552 1.01 -4.82 -6.23
CA GLY A 552 -0.23 -4.32 -5.61
C GLY A 552 -0.38 -2.80 -5.71
N ARG A 553 0.71 -2.08 -5.44
CA ARG A 553 0.83 -0.61 -5.54
C ARG A 553 2.31 -0.24 -5.63
N PHE A 554 2.63 0.84 -6.35
CA PHE A 554 4.00 1.29 -6.59
C PHE A 554 4.32 2.69 -6.02
N TYR A 555 3.29 3.51 -5.75
CA TYR A 555 3.44 4.86 -5.21
C TYR A 555 2.21 5.26 -4.37
N GLY A 556 2.32 6.38 -3.67
CA GLY A 556 1.27 6.93 -2.80
C GLY A 556 1.40 6.45 -1.37
N PHE A 557 0.30 6.40 -0.61
CA PHE A 557 0.24 5.73 0.68
C PHE A 557 -0.23 4.29 0.50
N SER A 558 0.51 3.35 1.06
CA SER A 558 0.00 2.00 1.30
C SER A 558 -1.01 2.05 2.44
N ASN A 559 -1.94 1.09 2.53
CA ASN A 559 -2.88 1.05 3.66
C ASN A 559 -2.15 0.96 5.02
N ILE A 560 -0.97 0.35 5.05
CA ILE A 560 -0.13 0.26 6.24
C ILE A 560 0.53 1.62 6.53
N ALA A 561 1.11 2.27 5.53
CA ALA A 561 1.72 3.59 5.66
C ALA A 561 0.67 4.64 6.06
N PHE A 562 -0.52 4.59 5.46
CA PHE A 562 -1.71 5.35 5.86
C PHE A 562 -2.03 5.18 7.34
N ALA A 563 -2.07 3.95 7.86
CA ALA A 563 -2.39 3.69 9.26
C ALA A 563 -1.37 4.33 10.21
N VAL A 564 -0.07 4.24 9.87
CA VAL A 564 1.03 4.83 10.63
C VAL A 564 1.01 6.36 10.52
N PHE A 565 0.83 6.91 9.32
CA PHE A 565 0.76 8.34 9.04
C PHE A 565 -0.42 9.01 9.73
N SER A 566 -1.63 8.46 9.60
CA SER A 566 -2.85 9.01 10.19
C SER A 566 -2.83 8.95 11.72
N ALA A 567 -2.39 7.82 12.31
CA ALA A 567 -2.22 7.69 13.76
C ALA A 567 -1.16 8.66 14.29
N GLY A 568 0.00 8.73 13.65
CA GLY A 568 1.07 9.67 13.99
C GLY A 568 0.60 11.13 13.90
N THR A 569 -0.09 11.49 12.83
CA THR A 569 -0.62 12.84 12.63
C THR A 569 -1.64 13.23 13.71
N ILE A 570 -2.64 12.38 13.98
CA ILE A 570 -3.68 12.69 14.97
C ILE A 570 -3.08 12.80 16.38
N LEU A 571 -2.12 11.94 16.73
CA LEU A 571 -1.45 11.97 18.04
C LEU A 571 -0.50 13.17 18.19
N ALA A 572 0.22 13.54 17.13
CA ALA A 572 1.04 14.75 17.09
C ALA A 572 0.18 15.99 17.31
N LEU A 573 -0.94 16.09 16.60
CA LEU A 573 -1.90 17.18 16.74
C LEU A 573 -2.51 17.23 18.14
N ALA A 574 -2.86 16.09 18.74
CA ALA A 574 -3.35 16.05 20.12
C ALA A 574 -2.31 16.56 21.13
N GLY A 575 -1.04 16.20 20.93
CA GLY A 575 0.08 16.68 21.74
C GLY A 575 0.32 18.19 21.62
N VAL A 576 0.38 18.71 20.40
CA VAL A 576 0.50 20.16 20.12
C VAL A 576 -0.70 20.92 20.65
N ALA A 577 -1.91 20.39 20.48
CA ALA A 577 -3.13 20.97 21.03
C ALA A 577 -3.07 21.03 22.57
N GLN A 578 -2.61 19.97 23.24
CA GLN A 578 -2.45 19.98 24.70
C GLN A 578 -1.52 21.10 25.15
N TRP A 579 -0.39 21.27 24.46
CA TRP A 579 0.59 22.31 24.76
C TRP A 579 -0.02 23.71 24.59
N LEU A 580 -0.75 23.97 23.50
CA LEU A 580 -1.45 25.25 23.27
C LEU A 580 -2.59 25.49 24.27
N LEU A 581 -3.36 24.45 24.61
CA LEU A 581 -4.44 24.52 25.59
C LEU A 581 -3.92 24.85 26.99
N SER A 582 -2.77 24.30 27.37
CA SER A 582 -2.12 24.62 28.65
C SER A 582 -1.72 26.10 28.78
N ARG A 583 -1.61 26.82 27.66
CA ARG A 583 -1.39 28.28 27.60
C ARG A 583 -2.65 29.10 27.32
N GLY A 584 -3.84 28.51 27.40
CA GLY A 584 -5.11 29.19 27.12
C GLY A 584 -5.36 29.50 25.63
N ARG A 585 -4.52 29.02 24.71
CA ARG A 585 -4.61 29.33 23.26
C ARG A 585 -5.50 28.35 22.51
N ARG A 586 -6.77 28.22 22.93
CA ARG A 586 -7.72 27.23 22.38
C ARG A 586 -8.03 27.45 20.89
N ALA A 587 -8.20 28.70 20.47
CA ALA A 587 -8.48 29.02 19.06
C ALA A 587 -7.31 28.61 18.15
N LEU A 588 -6.07 28.91 18.58
CA LEU A 588 -4.87 28.49 17.86
C LEU A 588 -4.72 26.97 17.83
N ALA A 589 -5.05 26.26 18.92
CA ALA A 589 -5.03 24.80 18.94
C ALA A 589 -5.98 24.19 17.90
N LEU A 590 -7.22 24.70 17.82
CA LEU A 590 -8.18 24.26 16.81
C LEU A 590 -7.72 24.61 15.39
N ALA A 591 -7.18 25.82 15.19
CA ALA A 591 -6.67 26.25 13.90
C ALA A 591 -5.51 25.37 13.41
N VAL A 592 -4.51 25.10 14.25
CA VAL A 592 -3.38 24.23 13.90
C VAL A 592 -3.85 22.82 13.57
N CYS A 593 -4.74 22.24 14.39
CA CYS A 593 -5.29 20.91 14.10
C CYS A 593 -6.10 20.87 12.81
N ALA A 594 -6.87 21.92 12.51
CA ALA A 594 -7.70 21.96 11.32
C ALA A 594 -6.88 22.20 10.05
N VAL A 595 -5.88 23.08 10.10
CA VAL A 595 -5.02 23.40 8.95
C VAL A 595 -4.08 22.23 8.63
N TYR A 596 -3.30 21.75 9.59
CA TYR A 596 -2.37 20.65 9.32
C TYR A 596 -3.12 19.32 9.12
N GLY A 597 -4.18 19.05 9.89
CA GLY A 597 -5.02 17.87 9.68
C GLY A 597 -5.70 17.89 8.31
N GLY A 598 -6.21 19.04 7.87
CA GLY A 598 -6.75 19.21 6.52
C GLY A 598 -5.71 19.02 5.42
N PHE A 599 -4.50 19.57 5.60
CA PHE A 599 -3.38 19.36 4.67
C PHE A 599 -2.96 17.89 4.60
N ALA A 600 -2.88 17.19 5.74
CA ALA A 600 -2.55 15.77 5.79
C ALA A 600 -3.60 14.90 5.09
N VAL A 601 -4.90 15.18 5.30
CA VAL A 601 -6.00 14.50 4.60
C VAL A 601 -5.97 14.80 3.09
N PHE A 602 -5.66 16.03 2.70
CA PHE A 602 -5.47 16.37 1.30
C PHE A 602 -4.30 15.60 0.69
N ALA A 603 -3.15 15.55 1.37
CA ALA A 603 -1.97 14.87 0.87
C ALA A 603 -2.18 13.35 0.74
N ASP A 604 -2.97 12.77 1.64
CA ASP A 604 -3.41 11.37 1.60
C ASP A 604 -4.22 11.05 0.32
N GLY A 605 -5.13 11.95 -0.06
CA GLY A 605 -6.01 11.75 -1.22
C GLY A 605 -5.48 12.25 -2.55
N TRP A 606 -4.53 13.20 -2.53
CA TRP A 606 -4.11 13.90 -3.74
C TRP A 606 -3.49 12.93 -4.76
N PRO A 607 -3.97 12.89 -6.02
CA PRO A 607 -3.53 11.88 -6.99
C PRO A 607 -2.05 11.91 -7.34
N ALA A 608 -1.36 13.05 -7.15
CA ALA A 608 0.09 13.13 -7.37
C ALA A 608 0.91 12.63 -6.16
N TRP A 609 0.30 12.58 -4.98
CA TRP A 609 0.93 12.17 -3.72
C TRP A 609 0.27 10.88 -3.24
N GLY A 610 -0.52 10.91 -2.16
CA GLY A 610 -0.99 9.71 -1.46
C GLY A 610 -1.89 8.77 -2.26
N ALA A 611 -2.71 9.29 -3.18
CA ALA A 611 -3.62 8.49 -4.00
C ALA A 611 -4.38 7.40 -3.20
N ASP A 612 -4.73 7.68 -1.94
CA ASP A 612 -5.45 6.75 -1.06
C ASP A 612 -6.93 7.13 -1.01
N PHE A 613 -7.74 6.47 -1.84
CA PHE A 613 -9.18 6.73 -1.87
C PHE A 613 -9.88 6.23 -0.59
N GLY A 614 -9.46 5.10 -0.03
CA GLY A 614 -10.11 4.49 1.13
C GLY A 614 -9.69 5.13 2.45
N GLY A 615 -8.46 5.63 2.53
CA GLY A 615 -7.90 6.34 3.68
C GLY A 615 -8.52 7.71 3.93
N VAL A 616 -8.81 8.50 2.87
CA VAL A 616 -9.27 9.89 3.02
C VAL A 616 -10.52 10.04 3.90
N PRO A 617 -11.62 9.31 3.69
CA PRO A 617 -12.81 9.43 4.53
C PRO A 617 -12.54 9.02 5.98
N ALA A 618 -11.71 7.98 6.18
CA ALA A 618 -11.32 7.53 7.50
C ALA A 618 -10.50 8.60 8.24
N PHE A 619 -9.52 9.20 7.57
CA PHE A 619 -8.65 10.22 8.14
C PHE A 619 -9.41 11.51 8.43
N LEU A 620 -10.28 11.94 7.51
CA LEU A 620 -11.15 13.09 7.70
C LEU A 620 -12.03 12.92 8.96
N VAL A 621 -12.65 11.75 9.13
CA VAL A 621 -13.46 11.48 10.32
C VAL A 621 -12.60 11.45 11.59
N GLY A 622 -11.40 10.87 11.54
CA GLY A 622 -10.48 10.87 12.67
C GLY A 622 -10.09 12.28 13.12
N VAL A 623 -9.71 13.15 12.18
CA VAL A 623 -9.39 14.56 12.44
C VAL A 623 -10.63 15.32 12.94
N ALA A 624 -11.81 15.07 12.37
CA ALA A 624 -13.04 15.70 12.83
C ALA A 624 -13.42 15.29 14.26
N VAL A 625 -13.27 14.01 14.62
CA VAL A 625 -13.48 13.54 16.00
C VAL A 625 -12.53 14.24 16.96
N LEU A 626 -11.25 14.37 16.60
CA LEU A 626 -10.26 15.15 17.36
C LEU A 626 -10.76 16.59 17.58
N LEU A 627 -11.11 17.31 16.50
CA LEU A 627 -11.56 18.71 16.56
C LEU A 627 -12.85 18.89 17.38
N ILE A 628 -13.83 18.00 17.21
CA ILE A 628 -15.10 18.03 17.94
C ILE A 628 -14.83 17.90 19.45
N LEU A 629 -14.00 16.94 19.85
CA LEU A 629 -13.68 16.71 21.26
C LEU A 629 -12.82 17.85 21.84
N LEU A 630 -11.84 18.36 21.09
CA LEU A 630 -11.06 19.53 21.49
C LEU A 630 -11.94 20.78 21.65
N SER A 631 -12.99 20.94 20.84
CA SER A 631 -13.95 22.03 20.96
C SER A 631 -14.86 21.91 22.19
N GLY A 632 -14.84 20.79 22.91
CA GLY A 632 -15.70 20.52 24.08
C GLY A 632 -17.11 20.07 23.70
N SER A 633 -17.34 19.81 22.42
CA SER A 633 -18.59 19.28 21.89
C SER A 633 -18.66 17.76 22.03
N ARG A 634 -19.88 17.21 22.06
CA ARG A 634 -20.09 15.77 21.90
C ARG A 634 -20.05 15.38 20.42
N VAL A 635 -19.48 14.21 20.15
CA VAL A 635 -19.57 13.52 18.86
C VAL A 635 -21.03 13.10 18.67
N SER A 636 -21.57 13.39 17.50
CA SER A 636 -22.95 13.07 17.11
C SER A 636 -22.93 12.46 15.70
N PRO A 637 -23.76 11.44 15.42
CA PRO A 637 -23.87 10.87 14.08
C PRO A 637 -24.16 11.93 13.01
N VAL A 638 -24.95 12.95 13.34
CA VAL A 638 -25.26 14.07 12.42
C VAL A 638 -23.99 14.85 12.07
N LYS A 639 -23.13 15.15 13.05
CA LYS A 639 -21.87 15.85 12.79
C LYS A 639 -20.91 15.02 11.95
N LEU A 640 -20.83 13.72 12.22
CA LEU A 640 -20.03 12.80 11.42
C LEU A 640 -20.58 12.67 10.00
N GLY A 641 -21.90 12.62 9.84
CA GLY A 641 -22.57 12.64 8.54
C GLY A 641 -22.30 13.92 7.75
N LEU A 642 -22.31 15.09 8.41
CA LEU A 642 -21.95 16.36 7.76
C LEU A 642 -20.48 16.42 7.34
N VAL A 643 -19.57 15.89 8.16
CA VAL A 643 -18.15 15.76 7.82
C VAL A 643 -17.97 14.80 6.65
N GLY A 644 -18.67 13.66 6.66
CA GLY A 644 -18.66 12.70 5.56
C GLY A 644 -19.21 13.31 4.26
N LEU A 645 -20.31 14.08 4.35
CA LEU A 645 -20.87 14.81 3.21
C LEU A 645 -19.86 15.83 2.66
N ALA A 646 -19.22 16.61 3.53
CA ALA A 646 -18.20 17.58 3.12
C ALA A 646 -17.01 16.88 2.44
N GLY A 647 -16.53 15.76 2.99
CA GLY A 647 -15.48 14.94 2.38
C GLY A 647 -15.90 14.37 1.03
N GLY A 648 -17.13 13.86 0.91
CA GLY A 648 -17.68 13.34 -0.34
C GLY A 648 -17.79 14.42 -1.42
N LEU A 649 -18.28 15.62 -1.06
CA LEU A 649 -18.33 16.77 -1.96
C LEU A 649 -16.93 17.20 -2.40
N LEU A 650 -15.95 17.15 -1.50
CA LEU A 650 -14.56 17.48 -1.78
C LEU A 650 -13.92 16.52 -2.78
N ILE A 651 -14.04 15.21 -2.53
CA ILE A 651 -13.56 14.16 -3.43
C ILE A 651 -14.27 14.28 -4.78
N GLY A 652 -15.59 14.52 -4.78
CA GLY A 652 -16.36 14.75 -6.00
C GLY A 652 -15.85 15.95 -6.80
N ALA A 653 -15.56 17.08 -6.14
CA ALA A 653 -14.99 18.26 -6.79
C ALA A 653 -13.60 17.97 -7.39
N ILE A 654 -12.72 17.26 -6.67
CA ILE A 654 -11.41 16.85 -7.19
C ILE A 654 -11.56 15.91 -8.39
N ALA A 655 -12.46 14.94 -8.31
CA ALA A 655 -12.69 13.98 -9.39
C ALA A 655 -13.23 14.66 -10.65
N VAL A 656 -14.14 15.64 -10.50
CA VAL A 656 -14.65 16.45 -11.61
C VAL A 656 -13.54 17.34 -12.19
N ALA A 657 -12.72 17.97 -11.34
CA ALA A 657 -11.58 18.77 -11.81
C ALA A 657 -10.57 17.92 -12.61
N ASP A 658 -10.32 16.68 -12.17
CA ASP A 658 -9.48 15.74 -12.90
C ASP A 658 -10.14 15.26 -14.21
N TRP A 659 -11.47 15.07 -14.22
CA TRP A 659 -12.22 14.72 -15.44
C TRP A 659 -12.17 15.82 -16.51
N LEU A 660 -12.04 17.09 -16.13
CA LEU A 660 -11.88 18.21 -17.07
C LEU A 660 -10.54 18.18 -17.82
N ARG A 661 -9.57 17.35 -17.41
CA ARG A 661 -8.31 17.17 -18.12
C ARG A 661 -8.50 16.37 -19.43
N PRO A 662 -7.58 16.50 -20.40
CA PRO A 662 -7.53 15.65 -21.60
C PRO A 662 -7.58 14.15 -21.24
N ALA A 663 -8.28 13.36 -22.06
CA ALA A 663 -8.60 11.96 -21.73
C ALA A 663 -7.37 11.07 -21.48
N ASP A 664 -6.26 11.34 -22.17
CA ASP A 664 -4.97 10.68 -22.01
C ASP A 664 -4.30 10.95 -20.65
N ARG A 665 -4.61 12.10 -20.03
CA ARG A 665 -4.02 12.58 -18.78
C ARG A 665 -4.93 12.46 -17.54
N ARG A 666 -6.19 12.04 -17.72
CA ARG A 666 -7.11 11.80 -16.60
C ARG A 666 -6.55 10.71 -15.70
N THR A 667 -6.65 10.90 -14.39
CA THR A 667 -6.40 9.84 -13.42
C THR A 667 -7.63 8.92 -13.32
N HIS A 668 -7.53 7.87 -12.51
CA HIS A 668 -8.65 6.97 -12.24
C HIS A 668 -9.88 7.69 -11.69
N LEU A 669 -9.72 8.84 -11.01
CA LEU A 669 -10.85 9.64 -10.52
C LEU A 669 -11.61 10.30 -11.67
N GLY A 670 -10.91 10.95 -12.60
CA GLY A 670 -11.54 11.51 -13.79
C GLY A 670 -12.17 10.44 -14.68
N VAL A 671 -11.52 9.28 -14.84
CA VAL A 671 -12.09 8.13 -15.57
C VAL A 671 -13.34 7.60 -14.86
N PHE A 672 -13.36 7.54 -13.52
CA PHE A 672 -14.54 7.12 -12.78
C PHE A 672 -15.72 8.09 -12.98
N VAL A 673 -15.48 9.40 -13.02
CA VAL A 673 -16.54 10.38 -13.35
C VAL A 673 -17.09 10.09 -14.75
N GLN A 674 -16.23 9.79 -15.73
CA GLN A 674 -16.68 9.38 -17.06
C GLN A 674 -17.54 8.10 -16.99
N GLN A 675 -17.16 7.10 -16.20
CA GLN A 675 -17.96 5.87 -16.00
C GLN A 675 -19.31 6.13 -15.32
N VAL A 676 -19.40 7.13 -14.45
CA VAL A 676 -20.67 7.58 -13.85
C VAL A 676 -21.57 8.17 -14.93
N LEU A 677 -21.03 9.03 -15.80
CA LEU A 677 -21.77 9.62 -16.92
C LEU A 677 -22.19 8.58 -17.96
N ASP A 678 -21.33 7.60 -18.23
CA ASP A 678 -21.57 6.50 -19.18
C ASP A 678 -22.57 5.46 -18.61
N GLY A 679 -23.04 5.61 -17.37
CA GLY A 679 -23.99 4.69 -16.72
C GLY A 679 -23.35 3.39 -16.19
N GLU A 680 -22.04 3.24 -16.31
CA GLU A 680 -21.30 2.03 -15.90
C GLU A 680 -20.99 1.99 -14.40
N ALA A 681 -21.07 3.13 -13.70
CA ALA A 681 -20.61 3.26 -12.32
C ALA A 681 -21.23 2.25 -11.35
N TRP A 682 -22.51 1.89 -11.49
CA TRP A 682 -23.12 0.92 -10.57
C TRP A 682 -22.57 -0.50 -10.71
N THR A 683 -22.15 -0.89 -11.92
CA THR A 683 -21.48 -2.17 -12.12
C THR A 683 -20.08 -2.17 -11.50
N VAL A 684 -19.38 -1.04 -11.55
CA VAL A 684 -18.04 -0.86 -10.97
C VAL A 684 -18.11 -0.82 -9.43
N VAL A 685 -19.02 -0.01 -8.88
CA VAL A 685 -19.23 0.11 -7.43
C VAL A 685 -19.76 -1.19 -6.85
N GLY A 686 -20.75 -1.82 -7.48
CA GLY A 686 -21.29 -3.11 -7.04
C GLY A 686 -20.25 -4.23 -7.02
N ARG A 687 -19.36 -4.27 -8.02
CA ARG A 687 -18.22 -5.21 -8.06
C ARG A 687 -17.22 -4.94 -6.94
N LYS A 688 -16.78 -3.68 -6.75
CA LYS A 688 -15.83 -3.32 -5.68
C LYS A 688 -16.42 -3.60 -4.28
N PHE A 689 -17.69 -3.28 -4.09
CA PHE A 689 -18.41 -3.56 -2.84
C PHE A 689 -18.50 -5.07 -2.57
N ARG A 690 -18.77 -5.89 -3.60
CA ARG A 690 -18.79 -7.35 -3.46
C ARG A 690 -17.40 -7.92 -3.13
N ALA A 691 -16.33 -7.38 -3.73
CA ALA A 691 -14.96 -7.76 -3.38
C ALA A 691 -14.62 -7.39 -1.93
N MET A 692 -15.00 -6.19 -1.48
CA MET A 692 -14.81 -5.72 -0.09
C MET A 692 -15.57 -6.62 0.91
N ILE A 693 -16.82 -6.97 0.61
CA ILE A 693 -17.60 -7.93 1.40
C ILE A 693 -16.97 -9.32 1.34
N GLY A 694 -16.51 -9.76 0.16
CA GLY A 694 -15.87 -11.06 -0.03
C GLY A 694 -14.65 -11.26 0.87
N VAL A 695 -13.82 -10.24 1.04
CA VAL A 695 -12.69 -10.27 1.98
C VAL A 695 -13.16 -10.29 3.43
N THR A 696 -14.16 -9.46 3.77
CA THR A 696 -14.69 -9.33 5.13
C THR A 696 -15.39 -10.62 5.60
N VAL A 697 -16.15 -11.25 4.71
CA VAL A 697 -16.92 -12.49 4.93
C VAL A 697 -16.04 -13.72 4.76
N GLY A 698 -15.10 -13.71 3.82
CA GLY A 698 -14.17 -14.81 3.57
C GLY A 698 -13.26 -15.12 4.77
N ASN A 699 -12.98 -14.11 5.61
CA ASN A 699 -12.31 -14.26 6.90
C ASN A 699 -13.20 -13.77 8.06
N TRP A 700 -14.46 -14.19 8.09
CA TRP A 700 -15.45 -13.69 9.06
C TRP A 700 -14.99 -13.80 10.52
N SER A 701 -14.25 -14.84 10.88
CA SER A 701 -13.74 -15.07 12.25
C SER A 701 -12.74 -13.99 12.66
N LEU A 702 -11.78 -13.66 11.81
CA LEU A 702 -10.81 -12.59 12.04
C LEU A 702 -11.48 -11.22 12.01
N SER A 703 -12.42 -10.99 11.09
CA SER A 703 -13.19 -9.74 11.02
C SER A 703 -14.01 -9.50 12.28
N LEU A 704 -14.72 -10.52 12.77
CA LEU A 704 -15.49 -10.45 14.00
C LEU A 704 -14.59 -10.24 15.22
N LEU A 705 -13.49 -10.98 15.32
CA LEU A 705 -12.50 -10.81 16.39
C LEU A 705 -11.94 -9.39 16.41
N SER A 706 -11.65 -8.82 15.23
CA SER A 706 -11.17 -7.44 15.07
C SER A 706 -12.20 -6.42 15.56
N LEU A 707 -13.46 -6.59 15.17
CA LEU A 707 -14.55 -5.71 15.60
C LEU A 707 -14.74 -5.78 17.12
N VAL A 708 -14.70 -6.98 17.70
CA VAL A 708 -14.77 -7.17 19.16
C VAL A 708 -13.57 -6.52 19.85
N ALA A 709 -12.36 -6.71 19.34
CA ALA A 709 -11.14 -6.11 19.89
C ALA A 709 -11.18 -4.57 19.82
N LEU A 710 -11.63 -4.00 18.70
CA LEU A 710 -11.80 -2.56 18.51
C LEU A 710 -12.91 -1.98 19.40
N ALA A 711 -14.02 -2.71 19.57
CA ALA A 711 -15.08 -2.33 20.49
C ALA A 711 -14.58 -2.36 21.95
N PHE A 712 -13.84 -3.40 22.34
CA PHE A 712 -13.21 -3.48 23.65
C PHE A 712 -12.21 -2.33 23.86
N LEU A 713 -11.38 -2.04 22.86
CA LEU A 713 -10.45 -0.92 22.89
C LEU A 713 -11.20 0.42 23.04
N PHE A 714 -12.32 0.63 22.32
CA PHE A 714 -13.18 1.79 22.51
C PHE A 714 -13.67 1.90 23.95
N LEU A 715 -14.12 0.81 24.56
CA LEU A 715 -14.60 0.79 25.94
C LEU A 715 -13.50 1.16 26.94
N VAL A 716 -12.29 0.61 26.76
CA VAL A 716 -11.09 0.95 27.54
C VAL A 716 -10.75 2.43 27.38
N LEU A 717 -10.68 2.94 26.15
CA LEU A 717 -10.33 4.34 25.87
C LEU A 717 -11.41 5.33 26.32
N ASN A 718 -12.68 4.95 26.32
CA ASN A 718 -13.77 5.83 26.74
C ASN A 718 -13.93 5.90 28.26
N ARG A 719 -13.68 4.79 28.97
CA ARG A 719 -13.84 4.67 30.44
C ARG A 719 -12.66 3.91 31.07
N PRO A 720 -11.42 4.44 31.06
CA PRO A 720 -10.23 3.66 31.42
C PRO A 720 -10.25 3.03 32.81
N SER A 721 -10.75 3.76 33.81
CA SER A 721 -10.80 3.29 35.20
C SER A 721 -11.71 2.08 35.42
N ARG A 722 -12.78 1.94 34.63
CA ARG A 722 -13.70 0.79 34.72
C ARG A 722 -13.10 -0.50 34.16
N TRP A 723 -12.07 -0.38 33.33
CA TRP A 723 -11.45 -1.49 32.61
C TRP A 723 -10.00 -1.71 33.03
N GLY A 724 -9.65 -1.33 34.27
CA GLY A 724 -8.34 -1.64 34.85
C GLY A 724 -7.17 -0.81 34.29
N ALA A 725 -7.43 0.34 33.68
CA ALA A 725 -6.43 1.28 33.17
C ALA A 725 -6.46 2.65 33.90
N PRO A 726 -6.27 2.70 35.23
CA PRO A 726 -6.35 3.95 36.01
C PRO A 726 -5.26 4.97 35.63
N ALA A 727 -4.10 4.51 35.17
CA ALA A 727 -3.02 5.38 34.69
C ALA A 727 -3.45 6.22 33.49
N LEU A 728 -4.22 5.64 32.55
CA LEU A 728 -4.78 6.36 31.41
C LEU A 728 -5.84 7.37 31.84
N GLY A 729 -6.65 7.03 32.86
CA GLY A 729 -7.58 7.97 33.48
C GLY A 729 -6.89 9.21 34.05
N ARG A 730 -5.76 9.02 34.75
CA ARG A 730 -4.92 10.12 35.25
C ARG A 730 -4.30 10.92 34.11
N ALA A 731 -3.83 10.25 33.05
CA ALA A 731 -3.29 10.92 31.88
C ALA A 731 -4.34 11.81 31.20
N TYR A 732 -5.58 11.38 31.10
CA TYR A 732 -6.68 12.22 30.58
C TYR A 732 -7.00 13.42 31.47
N ALA A 733 -6.84 13.29 32.80
CA ALA A 733 -7.07 14.41 33.71
C ALA A 733 -6.01 15.51 33.54
N LEU A 734 -4.74 15.14 33.38
CA LEU A 734 -3.64 16.09 33.17
C LEU A 734 -3.53 16.57 31.71
N ALA A 735 -3.88 15.72 30.76
CA ALA A 735 -3.80 15.99 29.34
C ALA A 735 -5.09 15.61 28.59
N PRO A 736 -6.16 16.43 28.70
CA PRO A 736 -7.46 16.11 28.09
C PRO A 736 -7.43 15.90 26.58
N ALA A 737 -6.49 16.55 25.88
CA ALA A 737 -6.35 16.37 24.42
C ALA A 737 -5.92 14.95 24.03
N LEU A 738 -5.24 14.19 24.91
CA LEU A 738 -4.86 12.81 24.64
C LEU A 738 -6.09 11.93 24.35
N ARG A 739 -7.18 12.12 25.11
CA ARG A 739 -8.44 11.41 24.86
C ARG A 739 -9.01 11.73 23.49
N ALA A 740 -8.94 12.99 23.08
CA ALA A 740 -9.41 13.42 21.77
C ALA A 740 -8.58 12.80 20.64
N GLY A 741 -7.25 12.77 20.80
CA GLY A 741 -6.32 12.10 19.88
C GLY A 741 -6.59 10.61 19.75
N LEU A 742 -6.70 9.89 20.86
CA LEU A 742 -6.89 8.43 20.83
C LEU A 742 -8.25 8.02 20.25
N LEU A 743 -9.32 8.76 20.56
CA LEU A 743 -10.63 8.50 19.95
C LEU A 743 -10.66 8.89 18.46
N GLY A 744 -9.94 9.93 18.06
CA GLY A 744 -9.78 10.29 16.65
C GLY A 744 -9.01 9.22 15.86
N ALA A 745 -7.87 8.77 16.40
CA ALA A 745 -7.05 7.72 15.78
C ALA A 745 -7.81 6.38 15.72
N LEU A 746 -8.57 6.03 16.76
CA LEU A 746 -9.42 4.84 16.76
C LEU A 746 -10.54 4.94 15.71
N ALA A 747 -11.20 6.10 15.59
CA ALA A 747 -12.24 6.31 14.58
C ALA A 747 -11.67 6.18 13.16
N CYS A 748 -10.48 6.75 12.92
CA CYS A 748 -9.74 6.59 11.67
C CYS A 748 -9.43 5.12 11.39
N ALA A 749 -8.84 4.40 12.36
CA ALA A 749 -8.50 3.00 12.20
C ALA A 749 -9.73 2.11 11.94
N LEU A 750 -10.85 2.36 12.63
CA LEU A 750 -12.10 1.62 12.45
C LEU A 750 -12.72 1.84 11.08
N ILE A 751 -12.77 3.09 10.61
CA ILE A 751 -13.34 3.39 9.29
C ILE A 751 -12.39 2.88 8.21
N GLY A 752 -11.08 3.04 8.40
CA GLY A 752 -10.06 2.50 7.50
C GLY A 752 -10.17 0.98 7.36
N PHE A 753 -10.35 0.26 8.48
CA PHE A 753 -10.64 -1.19 8.50
C PHE A 753 -11.85 -1.58 7.63
N LEU A 754 -12.91 -0.78 7.64
CA LEU A 754 -14.15 -1.06 6.91
C LEU A 754 -14.09 -0.67 5.42
N MET A 755 -13.27 0.32 5.07
CA MET A 755 -13.25 0.91 3.73
C MET A 755 -12.13 0.40 2.83
N ASN A 756 -11.03 -0.11 3.41
CA ASN A 756 -9.88 -0.57 2.66
C ASN A 756 -9.83 -2.09 2.53
N ASP A 757 -9.14 -2.56 1.49
CA ASP A 757 -8.92 -3.97 1.16
C ASP A 757 -7.98 -4.70 2.14
N SER A 758 -7.18 -3.99 2.93
CA SER A 758 -6.29 -4.61 3.93
C SER A 758 -6.95 -5.01 5.25
N GLY A 759 -8.22 -4.64 5.49
CA GLY A 759 -8.97 -5.02 6.68
C GLY A 759 -8.20 -4.78 7.99
N ILE A 760 -7.96 -5.83 8.78
CA ILE A 760 -7.36 -5.78 10.13
C ILE A 760 -5.94 -5.18 10.16
N ALA A 761 -5.21 -5.19 9.04
CA ALA A 761 -3.85 -4.65 9.02
C ALA A 761 -3.80 -3.17 9.39
N ILE A 762 -4.82 -2.37 9.03
CA ILE A 762 -4.89 -0.94 9.35
C ILE A 762 -4.94 -0.71 10.87
N PRO A 763 -5.94 -1.23 11.61
CA PRO A 763 -5.98 -1.04 13.05
C PRO A 763 -4.78 -1.66 13.77
N ALA A 764 -4.29 -2.82 13.31
CA ALA A 764 -3.08 -3.42 13.88
C ALA A 764 -1.88 -2.46 13.80
N MET A 765 -1.65 -1.88 12.62
CA MET A 765 -0.53 -0.96 12.39
C MET A 765 -0.72 0.39 13.10
N ALA A 766 -1.94 0.94 13.14
CA ALA A 766 -2.22 2.15 13.93
C ALA A 766 -1.91 1.94 15.43
N LEU A 767 -2.17 0.74 15.96
CA LEU A 767 -1.89 0.39 17.36
C LEU A 767 -0.39 0.26 17.66
N THR A 768 0.43 -0.13 16.68
CA THR A 768 1.90 -0.14 16.86
C THR A 768 2.47 1.24 17.17
N VAL A 769 1.79 2.31 16.75
CA VAL A 769 2.13 3.69 17.11
C VAL A 769 1.41 4.11 18.39
N ALA A 770 0.08 3.94 18.44
CA ALA A 770 -0.74 4.55 19.48
C ALA A 770 -0.55 3.93 20.87
N VAL A 771 -0.48 2.60 20.97
CA VAL A 771 -0.38 1.89 22.26
C VAL A 771 0.91 2.21 23.00
N PRO A 772 2.11 2.02 22.41
CA PRO A 772 3.35 2.26 23.15
C PRO A 772 3.52 3.75 23.50
N LEU A 773 3.17 4.68 22.61
CA LEU A 773 3.25 6.11 22.95
C LEU A 773 2.27 6.50 24.06
N THR A 774 1.05 5.93 24.08
CA THR A 774 0.10 6.14 25.16
C THR A 774 0.62 5.59 26.49
N LEU A 775 1.26 4.41 26.47
CA LEU A 775 1.92 3.84 27.65
C LEU A 775 3.01 4.79 28.17
N ALA A 776 3.85 5.33 27.29
CA ALA A 776 4.89 6.30 27.66
C ALA A 776 4.29 7.55 28.33
N ALA A 777 3.18 8.09 27.80
CA ALA A 777 2.47 9.22 28.38
C ALA A 777 1.86 8.88 29.76
N CYS A 778 1.25 7.70 29.90
CA CYS A 778 0.70 7.23 31.17
C CYS A 778 1.78 7.11 32.25
N VAL A 779 2.93 6.52 31.90
CA VAL A 779 4.06 6.35 32.81
C VAL A 779 4.67 7.70 33.21
N ARG A 780 4.80 8.64 32.27
CA ARG A 780 5.27 10.00 32.56
C ARG A 780 4.36 10.70 33.58
N VAL A 781 3.06 10.53 33.44
CA VAL A 781 2.07 11.08 34.39
C VAL A 781 2.20 10.45 35.78
N LEU A 782 2.48 9.15 35.87
CA LEU A 782 2.73 8.49 37.15
C LEU A 782 4.00 9.02 37.83
N GLN A 783 5.05 9.31 37.06
CA GLN A 783 6.29 9.90 37.58
C GLN A 783 6.13 11.35 38.05
N LEU A 784 5.25 12.13 37.41
CA LEU A 784 4.96 13.53 37.77
C LEU A 784 3.97 13.66 38.93
N SER A 785 3.27 12.57 39.28
CA SER A 785 2.33 12.59 40.40
C SER A 785 3.10 12.61 41.73
N PRO A 786 2.75 13.49 42.69
CA PRO A 786 3.40 13.47 44.00
C PRO A 786 3.18 12.09 44.67
N PRO A 787 4.16 11.57 45.44
CA PRO A 787 4.00 10.31 46.13
C PRO A 787 2.75 10.37 46.99
N THR A 788 1.84 9.42 46.79
CA THR A 788 0.67 9.24 47.66
C THR A 788 1.19 9.10 49.09
N THR A 789 1.01 10.14 49.90
CA THR A 789 1.06 9.99 51.34
C THR A 789 0.01 8.94 51.67
N ALA A 790 0.38 7.89 52.39
CA ALA A 790 -0.59 6.89 52.84
C ALA A 790 -1.76 7.65 53.48
N GLU A 791 -2.99 7.39 53.01
CA GLU A 791 -4.20 7.89 53.67
C GLU A 791 -4.05 7.55 55.15
N ARG A 792 -4.02 8.58 56.01
CA ARG A 792 -4.16 8.37 57.46
C ARG A 792 -5.41 7.51 57.63
N PRO A 793 -5.35 6.39 58.36
CA PRO A 793 -6.55 5.63 58.69
C PRO A 793 -7.58 6.63 59.23
N SER A 794 -8.71 6.74 58.55
CA SER A 794 -9.83 7.55 59.02
C SER A 794 -10.08 7.16 60.47
N THR A 795 -10.01 8.14 61.36
CA THR A 795 -10.29 7.98 62.78
C THR A 795 -11.62 7.25 62.90
N PRO A 796 -11.72 6.15 63.69
CA PRO A 796 -12.97 5.42 63.83
C PRO A 796 -14.07 6.40 64.24
N ALA A 797 -15.19 6.36 63.50
CA ALA A 797 -16.34 7.20 63.76
C ALA A 797 -16.73 7.05 65.23
N ALA A 798 -16.73 8.16 65.97
CA ALA A 798 -17.23 8.18 67.33
C ALA A 798 -18.69 7.71 67.31
N SER A 799 -18.97 6.63 68.04
CA SER A 799 -20.31 6.10 68.26
C SER A 799 -21.18 7.20 68.87
N THR A 800 -22.17 7.68 68.13
CA THR A 800 -23.25 8.55 68.63
C THR A 800 -24.45 7.71 69.09
N ALA A 801 -24.21 6.57 69.73
CA ALA A 801 -25.27 5.85 70.42
C ALA A 801 -25.49 6.52 71.80
N PRO A 802 -26.67 7.08 72.08
CA PRO A 802 -26.98 7.55 73.44
C PRO A 802 -27.06 6.35 74.39
N PRO A 803 -26.67 6.50 75.67
CA PRO A 803 -26.81 5.43 76.65
C PRO A 803 -28.29 5.10 76.85
N SER A 804 -28.63 3.82 76.70
CA SER A 804 -29.94 3.27 77.07
C SER A 804 -30.11 3.34 78.61
N PRO A 805 -31.32 3.62 79.11
CA PRO A 805 -31.61 3.68 80.55
C PRO A 805 -31.50 2.33 81.25
#